data_AF-A0A1F6RUR5-F1
#
_entry.id   AF-A0A1F6RUR5-F1
#
_cell.length_a   1.000
_cell.length_b   1.000
_cell.length_c   1.000
_cell.angle_alpha   90.00
_cell.angle_beta   90.00
_cell.angle_gamma   90.00
#
_symmetry.space_group_name_H-M   'P 1'
#
loop_
_entity.id
_entity.type
_entity.pdbx_description
1 polymer ?
#
loop_
_entity_poly.entity_id
_entity_poly.type
_entity_poly.pdbx_seq_one_letter_code
_entity_poly.pdbx_strand_id
1 'polypeptide(L)'
;MTETLVKNKLYIDGREATYTDERNLLEVIRKAGIEVPTFCYRPDLTIYGGCRMCVVEIEGRGVQASCSVPPEPGLKVRVNTEKTRRVRKVALELLLANHNRECTTCEKSNNCELQELTQKMGIRDVRFGKREIELPIDDSNPSIVRDPNKCILCGDCVRMCKEVQGQNVLDFVNRGSETVVSPAYGKNMGDVDCVYCGQCTSVCPTGALTIKSEIDNAWAAVLNQQKVVVAQIAPAVRVALGEAFGFKPGENTIGLIVAALKKIGFNQIFDTSFAADMTIMEETTEFITRLQNKEKLPLFTSCCPAWVRFAEFRYPQLLKHLSTCKSPQQMFGSIAKKYLTKEYNIDPENLTVVSIMPCTAKKAEAQRNEFKNNGIQDVDIVLTTQELIRMIKEAGIDFSNIEPEPLDTPFGILTGAGVIFGSSGGVSEAVVRTAYEMVTGKPLEKFAVTEARGLDKFKELTVDIEGLKVKIAIVNGLQEANDLIERIEKGEAHYDIIEVMACPGGCIGGAGQPQSCKDTSIKKNRSKGLYKADVELPIHKSHENPQVQNLYKKWLESPNSKIAHELLHTHYKSKRRISGENIELTSGDIEEKKSEIAVCVGTCCYIKGSYDFMEGLVKRIKDNNLEDKVKVKATFCFENCGKSPTISVDGELVSNAVPEKAGEIFEKYIASKFNLE
;
A
#
# COMPACT_ATOMS: atom_id res chain seq x y z
N MET A 1 -6.76 38.04 -4.12
CA MET A 1 -7.30 38.44 -5.43
C MET A 1 -8.29 37.36 -5.86
N THR A 2 -9.58 37.64 -5.81
CA THR A 2 -10.65 36.74 -6.29
C THR A 2 -10.67 36.80 -7.81
N GLU A 3 -10.03 35.83 -8.47
CA GLU A 3 -10.22 35.60 -9.91
C GLU A 3 -11.71 35.35 -10.16
N THR A 4 -12.33 36.24 -10.92
CA THR A 4 -13.72 36.05 -11.35
C THR A 4 -13.69 35.00 -12.46
N LEU A 5 -13.87 33.72 -12.09
CA LEU A 5 -13.90 32.61 -13.05
C LEU A 5 -14.95 32.92 -14.13
N VAL A 6 -14.48 33.12 -15.37
CA VAL A 6 -15.33 33.40 -16.52
C VAL A 6 -16.23 32.19 -16.75
N LYS A 7 -17.54 32.34 -16.51
CA LYS A 7 -18.54 31.29 -16.74
C LYS A 7 -18.82 31.18 -18.23
N ASN A 8 -18.26 30.16 -18.87
CA ASN A 8 -18.55 29.82 -20.25
C ASN A 8 -19.81 28.94 -20.34
N LYS A 9 -20.46 28.93 -21.51
CA LYS A 9 -21.74 28.27 -21.73
C LYS A 9 -21.65 27.27 -22.86
N LEU A 10 -22.30 26.11 -22.69
CA LEU A 10 -22.55 25.13 -23.74
C LEU A 10 -23.99 24.58 -23.59
N TYR A 11 -24.44 23.74 -24.51
CA TYR A 11 -25.79 23.16 -24.51
C TYR A 11 -25.73 21.64 -24.42
N ILE A 12 -26.48 21.07 -23.47
CA ILE A 12 -26.62 19.61 -23.28
C ILE A 12 -28.09 19.26 -23.42
N ASP A 13 -28.42 18.41 -24.41
CA ASP A 13 -29.79 18.02 -24.76
C ASP A 13 -30.73 19.24 -24.89
N GLY A 14 -30.22 20.32 -25.49
CA GLY A 14 -30.94 21.58 -25.71
C GLY A 14 -31.03 22.51 -24.49
N ARG A 15 -30.51 22.12 -23.33
CA ARG A 15 -30.46 22.95 -22.12
C ARG A 15 -29.12 23.63 -21.97
N GLU A 16 -29.12 24.90 -21.59
CA GLU A 16 -27.88 25.63 -21.29
C GLU A 16 -27.21 25.03 -20.05
N ALA A 17 -25.91 24.79 -20.13
CA ALA A 17 -25.06 24.36 -19.03
C ALA A 17 -23.83 25.27 -18.95
N THR A 18 -23.46 25.65 -17.73
CA THR A 18 -22.28 26.49 -17.47
C THR A 18 -21.12 25.64 -17.00
N TYR A 19 -19.92 26.02 -17.44
CA TYR A 19 -18.67 25.41 -16.98
C TYR A 19 -17.64 26.49 -16.65
N THR A 20 -16.69 26.15 -15.80
CA THR A 20 -15.59 26.98 -15.35
C THR A 20 -14.27 26.31 -15.72
N ASP A 21 -13.87 25.32 -14.94
CA ASP A 21 -12.56 24.70 -14.89
C ASP A 21 -12.65 23.17 -14.99
N GLU A 22 -13.82 22.64 -15.33
CA GLU A 22 -14.02 21.22 -15.58
C GLU A 22 -13.06 20.73 -16.67
N ARG A 23 -12.42 19.59 -16.41
CA ARG A 23 -11.30 19.09 -17.22
C ARG A 23 -11.76 18.62 -18.60
N ASN A 24 -13.01 18.19 -18.73
CA ASN A 24 -13.57 17.59 -19.93
C ASN A 24 -15.10 17.71 -19.93
N LEU A 25 -15.68 17.45 -21.09
CA LEU A 25 -17.12 17.53 -21.32
C LEU A 25 -17.92 16.55 -20.45
N LEU A 26 -17.36 15.38 -20.11
CA LEU A 26 -18.03 14.42 -19.22
C LEU A 26 -18.31 15.00 -17.82
N GLU A 27 -17.36 15.74 -17.24
CA GLU A 27 -17.54 16.39 -15.95
C GLU A 27 -18.65 17.44 -15.99
N VAL A 28 -18.71 18.24 -17.06
CA VAL A 28 -19.79 19.23 -17.27
C VAL A 28 -21.15 18.54 -17.39
N ILE A 29 -21.23 17.42 -18.12
CA ILE A 29 -22.47 16.65 -18.26
C ILE A 29 -22.95 16.09 -16.91
N ARG A 30 -22.03 15.54 -16.11
CA ARG A 30 -22.35 15.05 -14.77
C ARG A 30 -22.78 16.18 -13.83
N LYS A 31 -22.12 17.33 -13.89
CA LYS A 31 -22.50 18.55 -13.13
C LYS A 31 -23.90 19.04 -13.50
N ALA A 32 -24.32 18.87 -14.75
CA ALA A 32 -25.68 19.15 -15.21
C ALA A 32 -26.73 18.10 -14.76
N GLY A 33 -26.33 17.11 -13.95
CA GLY A 33 -27.22 16.08 -13.40
C GLY A 33 -27.49 14.91 -14.35
N ILE A 34 -26.71 14.76 -15.43
CA ILE A 34 -26.87 13.68 -16.39
C ILE A 34 -25.74 12.67 -16.20
N GLU A 35 -26.08 11.45 -15.77
CA GLU A 35 -25.08 10.40 -15.61
C GLU A 35 -24.78 9.71 -16.94
N VAL A 36 -23.52 9.77 -17.35
CA VAL A 36 -22.99 9.10 -18.54
C VAL A 36 -22.11 7.93 -18.09
N PRO A 37 -22.36 6.70 -18.59
CA PRO A 37 -21.65 5.52 -18.10
C PRO A 37 -20.17 5.57 -18.44
N THR A 38 -19.33 5.13 -17.51
CA THR A 38 -17.88 5.03 -17.67
C THR A 38 -17.31 3.85 -16.91
N PHE A 39 -16.30 3.20 -17.49
CA PHE A 39 -15.40 2.31 -16.74
C PHE A 39 -14.07 3.04 -16.45
N CYS A 40 -13.31 3.33 -17.51
CA CYS A 40 -11.93 3.78 -17.40
C CYS A 40 -11.72 5.28 -17.11
N TYR A 41 -12.79 6.04 -16.87
CA TYR A 41 -12.66 7.47 -16.57
C TYR A 41 -12.71 7.66 -15.07
N ARG A 42 -11.72 8.38 -14.54
CA ARG A 42 -11.59 8.68 -13.13
C ARG A 42 -11.02 10.09 -12.95
N PRO A 43 -11.52 10.88 -11.98
CA PRO A 43 -11.00 12.22 -11.72
C PRO A 43 -9.54 12.24 -11.25
N ASP A 44 -9.10 11.18 -10.56
CA ASP A 44 -7.79 11.07 -9.90
C ASP A 44 -6.67 10.48 -10.79
N LEU A 45 -6.97 10.12 -12.05
CA LEU A 45 -6.01 9.56 -13.01
C LEU A 45 -5.96 10.37 -14.31
N THR A 46 -4.95 10.10 -15.14
CA THR A 46 -4.90 10.63 -16.51
C THR A 46 -6.08 10.17 -17.37
N ILE A 47 -6.45 10.95 -18.40
CA ILE A 47 -7.54 10.58 -19.32
C ILE A 47 -7.09 9.42 -20.21
N TYR A 48 -7.85 8.32 -20.22
CA TYR A 48 -7.57 7.16 -21.07
C TYR A 48 -8.50 7.06 -22.30
N GLY A 49 -9.81 7.22 -22.10
CA GLY A 49 -10.79 7.20 -23.20
C GLY A 49 -10.99 5.87 -23.93
N GLY A 50 -10.42 4.77 -23.41
CA GLY A 50 -10.45 3.46 -24.07
C GLY A 50 -11.79 2.72 -24.04
N CYS A 51 -12.58 2.84 -22.96
CA CYS A 51 -13.78 2.01 -22.79
C CYS A 51 -14.99 2.40 -23.67
N ARG A 52 -14.97 3.61 -24.25
CA ARG A 52 -16.03 4.18 -25.12
C ARG A 52 -17.46 4.20 -24.55
N MET A 53 -17.63 4.01 -23.24
CA MET A 53 -18.95 4.16 -22.60
C MET A 53 -19.42 5.63 -22.54
N CYS A 54 -18.48 6.58 -22.46
CA CYS A 54 -18.73 8.01 -22.39
C CYS A 54 -19.06 8.68 -23.73
N VAL A 55 -19.41 7.93 -24.77
CA VAL A 55 -19.68 8.53 -26.08
C VAL A 55 -20.91 9.43 -26.05
N VAL A 56 -20.82 10.61 -26.67
CA VAL A 56 -21.90 11.59 -26.87
C VAL A 56 -21.88 12.07 -28.31
N GLU A 57 -22.99 12.60 -28.82
CA GLU A 57 -23.06 13.18 -30.17
C GLU A 57 -22.92 14.70 -30.06
N ILE A 58 -21.94 15.26 -30.75
CA ILE A 58 -21.66 16.70 -30.77
C ILE A 58 -22.03 17.23 -32.16
N GLU A 59 -22.85 18.29 -32.20
CA GLU A 59 -23.30 18.91 -33.45
C GLU A 59 -22.08 19.35 -34.28
N GLY A 60 -22.02 18.94 -35.55
CA GLY A 60 -20.89 19.21 -36.45
C GLY A 60 -19.63 18.35 -36.22
N ARG A 61 -19.54 17.55 -35.15
CA ARG A 61 -18.37 16.70 -34.83
C ARG A 61 -18.68 15.20 -34.73
N GLY A 62 -19.95 14.80 -34.75
CA GLY A 62 -20.38 13.40 -34.69
C GLY A 62 -20.22 12.80 -33.30
N VAL A 63 -20.03 11.47 -33.23
CA VAL A 63 -19.93 10.72 -31.96
C VAL A 63 -18.51 10.78 -31.43
N GLN A 64 -18.32 11.31 -30.22
CA GLN A 64 -17.02 11.45 -29.57
C GLN A 64 -17.08 11.01 -28.10
N ALA A 65 -15.93 10.61 -27.54
CA ALA A 65 -15.81 10.26 -26.13
C ALA A 65 -15.75 11.54 -25.28
N SER A 66 -16.80 11.83 -24.50
CA SER A 66 -16.88 13.09 -23.73
C SER A 66 -15.76 13.26 -22.70
N CYS A 67 -15.16 12.17 -22.23
CA CYS A 67 -14.06 12.24 -21.27
C CYS A 67 -12.74 12.79 -21.83
N SER A 68 -12.58 12.81 -23.17
CA SER A 68 -11.37 13.30 -23.84
C SER A 68 -11.60 14.60 -24.63
N VAL A 69 -12.81 15.15 -24.57
CA VAL A 69 -13.18 16.39 -25.26
C VAL A 69 -13.16 17.52 -24.23
N PRO A 70 -12.31 18.56 -24.40
CA PRO A 70 -12.37 19.75 -23.57
C PRO A 70 -13.73 20.47 -23.72
N PRO A 71 -14.27 21.08 -22.65
CA PRO A 71 -15.47 21.90 -22.79
C PRO A 71 -15.15 23.19 -23.55
N GLU A 72 -15.93 23.50 -24.58
CA GLU A 72 -15.78 24.70 -25.40
C GLU A 72 -17.08 25.51 -25.42
N PRO A 73 -17.01 26.86 -25.54
CA PRO A 73 -18.20 27.68 -25.56
C PRO A 73 -19.07 27.37 -26.79
N GLY A 74 -20.38 27.27 -26.59
CA GLY A 74 -21.37 27.05 -27.65
C GLY A 74 -21.47 25.62 -28.16
N LEU A 75 -20.72 24.64 -27.61
CA LEU A 75 -20.91 23.23 -27.98
C LEU A 75 -22.35 22.81 -27.75
N LYS A 76 -22.91 22.06 -28.71
CA LYS A 76 -24.23 21.44 -28.59
C LYS A 76 -24.06 19.93 -28.54
N VAL A 77 -24.39 19.36 -27.39
CA VAL A 77 -24.12 17.97 -27.05
C VAL A 77 -25.43 17.24 -26.85
N ARG A 78 -25.57 16.08 -27.47
CA ARG A 78 -26.70 15.16 -27.29
C ARG A 78 -26.21 13.87 -26.67
N VAL A 79 -26.72 13.54 -25.48
CA VAL A 79 -26.19 12.43 -24.67
C VAL A 79 -26.79 11.08 -25.09
N ASN A 80 -28.10 11.07 -25.35
CA ASN A 80 -28.89 9.86 -25.57
C ASN A 80 -29.52 9.81 -26.97
N THR A 81 -28.70 9.65 -28.00
CA THR A 81 -29.16 9.45 -29.38
C THR A 81 -29.17 7.97 -29.73
N GLU A 82 -29.84 7.59 -30.81
CA GLU A 82 -29.84 6.21 -31.31
C GLU A 82 -28.40 5.70 -31.54
N LYS A 83 -27.56 6.55 -32.14
CA LYS A 83 -26.14 6.25 -32.39
C LYS A 83 -25.37 6.01 -31.09
N THR A 84 -25.47 6.91 -30.10
CA THR A 84 -24.71 6.76 -28.84
C THR A 84 -25.16 5.53 -28.06
N ARG A 85 -26.48 5.26 -28.02
CA ARG A 85 -27.03 4.06 -27.38
C ARG A 85 -26.56 2.77 -28.07
N ARG A 86 -26.55 2.75 -29.40
CA ARG A 86 -26.06 1.60 -30.18
C ARG A 86 -24.59 1.32 -29.91
N VAL A 87 -23.74 2.35 -29.92
CA VAL A 87 -22.29 2.22 -29.66
C VAL A 87 -22.04 1.66 -28.26
N ARG A 88 -22.69 2.21 -27.23
CA ARG A 88 -22.54 1.73 -25.84
C ARG A 88 -22.98 0.26 -25.67
N LYS A 89 -24.09 -0.15 -26.32
CA LYS A 89 -24.56 -1.54 -26.27
C LYS A 89 -23.55 -2.50 -26.90
N VAL A 90 -23.07 -2.18 -28.10
CA VAL A 90 -22.06 -2.99 -28.80
C VAL A 90 -20.77 -3.09 -27.98
N ALA A 91 -20.31 -1.99 -27.39
CA ALA A 91 -19.13 -2.00 -26.53
C ALA A 91 -19.30 -2.95 -25.33
N LEU A 92 -20.44 -2.89 -24.61
CA LEU A 92 -20.71 -3.80 -23.50
C LEU A 92 -20.79 -5.27 -23.95
N GLU A 93 -21.46 -5.56 -25.07
CA GLU A 93 -21.55 -6.93 -25.59
C GLU A 93 -20.16 -7.50 -25.95
N LEU A 94 -19.26 -6.68 -26.51
CA LEU A 94 -17.88 -7.08 -26.78
C LEU A 94 -17.07 -7.31 -25.50
N LEU A 95 -17.28 -6.50 -24.46
CA LEU A 95 -16.67 -6.74 -23.15
C LEU A 95 -17.17 -8.05 -22.54
N LEU A 96 -18.48 -8.30 -22.60
CA LEU A 96 -19.12 -9.53 -22.09
C LEU A 96 -18.69 -10.78 -22.85
N ALA A 97 -18.41 -10.67 -24.15
CA ALA A 97 -17.90 -11.75 -24.99
C ALA A 97 -16.54 -12.28 -24.49
N ASN A 98 -15.68 -11.39 -24.02
CA ASN A 98 -14.33 -11.72 -23.54
C ASN A 98 -14.23 -11.89 -22.00
N HIS A 99 -15.36 -11.84 -21.28
CA HIS A 99 -15.43 -11.89 -19.83
C HIS A 99 -16.06 -13.21 -19.36
N ASN A 100 -15.46 -13.87 -18.36
CA ASN A 100 -16.11 -14.98 -17.69
C ASN A 100 -17.29 -14.44 -16.88
N ARG A 101 -18.51 -14.84 -17.29
CA ARG A 101 -19.80 -14.33 -16.78
C ARG A 101 -20.34 -15.13 -15.60
N GLU A 102 -19.53 -15.97 -14.94
CA GLU A 102 -19.94 -16.68 -13.74
C GLU A 102 -20.03 -15.70 -12.55
N CYS A 103 -21.21 -15.09 -12.42
CA CYS A 103 -21.47 -14.04 -11.44
C CYS A 103 -21.87 -14.60 -10.07
N THR A 104 -22.34 -15.85 -9.97
CA THR A 104 -22.93 -16.37 -8.73
C THR A 104 -21.88 -16.66 -7.66
N THR A 105 -20.68 -17.03 -8.08
CA THR A 105 -19.52 -17.29 -7.21
C THR A 105 -18.49 -16.16 -7.22
N CYS A 106 -18.76 -15.07 -7.95
CA CYS A 106 -17.83 -13.95 -8.08
C CYS A 106 -17.86 -13.04 -6.85
N GLU A 107 -16.70 -12.77 -6.25
CA GLU A 107 -16.60 -11.87 -5.09
C GLU A 107 -17.08 -10.44 -5.34
N LYS A 108 -17.02 -9.98 -6.60
CA LYS A 108 -17.49 -8.63 -6.99
C LYS A 108 -18.99 -8.61 -7.31
N SER A 109 -19.68 -9.74 -7.23
CA SER A 109 -21.12 -9.80 -7.51
C SER A 109 -21.90 -8.81 -6.63
N ASN A 110 -22.94 -8.18 -7.20
CA ASN A 110 -23.71 -7.07 -6.61
C ASN A 110 -22.94 -5.75 -6.42
N ASN A 111 -21.61 -5.73 -6.60
CA ASN A 111 -20.75 -4.55 -6.58
C ASN A 111 -19.93 -4.42 -7.89
N CYS A 112 -20.36 -5.08 -8.96
CA CYS A 112 -19.68 -5.13 -10.25
C CYS A 112 -20.29 -4.11 -11.21
N GLU A 113 -19.47 -3.18 -11.69
CA GLU A 113 -19.93 -2.10 -12.56
C GLU A 113 -20.32 -2.63 -13.96
N LEU A 114 -19.63 -3.68 -14.43
CA LEU A 114 -19.98 -4.32 -15.69
C LEU A 114 -21.38 -4.95 -15.60
N GLN A 115 -21.67 -5.61 -14.48
CA GLN A 115 -22.98 -6.19 -14.20
C GLN A 115 -24.05 -5.10 -14.15
N GLU A 116 -23.81 -4.03 -13.38
CA GLU A 116 -24.73 -2.89 -13.24
C GLU A 116 -25.03 -2.22 -14.60
N LEU A 117 -24.01 -1.90 -15.39
CA LEU A 117 -24.19 -1.24 -16.69
C LEU A 117 -24.87 -2.14 -17.71
N THR A 118 -24.58 -3.44 -17.70
CA THR A 118 -25.26 -4.45 -18.53
C THR A 118 -26.76 -4.47 -18.24
N GLN A 119 -27.15 -4.49 -16.96
CA GLN A 119 -28.54 -4.44 -16.53
C GLN A 119 -29.22 -3.12 -16.91
N LYS A 120 -28.59 -1.97 -16.63
CA LYS A 120 -29.12 -0.64 -16.97
C LYS A 120 -29.34 -0.45 -18.48
N MET A 121 -28.53 -1.11 -19.31
CA MET A 121 -28.66 -1.04 -20.77
C MET A 121 -29.60 -2.10 -21.36
N GLY A 122 -30.16 -2.98 -20.53
CA GLY A 122 -31.11 -4.02 -20.94
C GLY A 122 -30.49 -5.08 -21.83
N ILE A 123 -29.21 -5.38 -21.65
CA ILE A 123 -28.52 -6.47 -22.37
C ILE A 123 -28.87 -7.77 -21.65
N ARG A 124 -29.59 -8.66 -22.34
CA ARG A 124 -30.01 -9.97 -21.83
C ARG A 124 -29.33 -11.13 -22.53
N ASP A 125 -28.87 -10.89 -23.75
CA ASP A 125 -28.15 -11.85 -24.58
C ASP A 125 -26.97 -11.14 -25.26
N VAL A 126 -25.92 -11.89 -25.59
CA VAL A 126 -24.69 -11.38 -26.20
C VAL A 126 -24.55 -11.95 -27.60
N ARG A 127 -24.58 -11.07 -28.61
CA ARG A 127 -24.55 -11.48 -30.03
C ARG A 127 -23.19 -11.96 -30.53
N PHE A 128 -22.13 -11.75 -29.75
CA PHE A 128 -20.76 -12.14 -30.09
C PHE A 128 -20.40 -13.47 -29.42
N GLY A 129 -19.38 -14.14 -29.94
CA GLY A 129 -18.86 -15.39 -29.37
C GLY A 129 -18.35 -15.23 -27.94
N LYS A 130 -18.06 -16.35 -27.28
CA LYS A 130 -17.43 -16.36 -25.94
C LYS A 130 -15.94 -16.62 -26.05
N ARG A 131 -15.18 -16.17 -25.06
CA ARG A 131 -13.80 -16.61 -24.85
C ARG A 131 -13.74 -18.15 -24.78
N GLU A 132 -12.82 -18.74 -25.54
CA GLU A 132 -12.64 -20.20 -25.59
C GLU A 132 -11.53 -20.69 -24.64
N ILE A 133 -10.53 -19.86 -24.38
CA ILE A 133 -9.35 -20.21 -23.57
C ILE A 133 -9.39 -19.44 -22.25
N GLU A 134 -9.50 -20.15 -21.13
CA GLU A 134 -9.31 -19.56 -19.81
C GLU A 134 -7.82 -19.43 -19.48
N LEU A 135 -7.46 -18.29 -18.90
CA LEU A 135 -6.11 -18.02 -18.39
C LEU A 135 -6.00 -18.45 -16.93
N PRO A 136 -4.79 -18.83 -16.47
CA PRO A 136 -4.58 -19.19 -15.08
C PRO A 136 -4.88 -18.01 -14.14
N ILE A 137 -5.52 -18.32 -13.02
CA ILE A 137 -5.72 -17.39 -11.90
C ILE A 137 -4.41 -17.31 -11.13
N ASP A 138 -4.02 -16.09 -10.77
CA ASP A 138 -2.82 -15.81 -9.99
C ASP A 138 -3.22 -15.47 -8.55
N ASP A 139 -2.96 -16.42 -7.65
CA ASP A 139 -3.22 -16.36 -6.20
C ASP A 139 -1.92 -16.34 -5.37
N SER A 140 -0.77 -16.17 -6.04
CA SER A 140 0.58 -16.19 -5.44
C SER A 140 0.80 -15.03 -4.47
N ASN A 141 0.06 -13.93 -4.63
CA ASN A 141 0.18 -12.75 -3.82
C ASN A 141 -0.58 -12.94 -2.49
N PRO A 142 0.01 -12.63 -1.32
CA PRO A 142 -0.62 -12.88 -0.02
C PRO A 142 -1.86 -12.01 0.25
N SER A 143 -2.09 -10.97 -0.56
CA SER A 143 -3.10 -9.95 -0.29
C SER A 143 -4.14 -9.80 -1.40
N ILE A 144 -3.83 -10.23 -2.63
CA ILE A 144 -4.59 -9.93 -3.85
C ILE A 144 -4.71 -11.19 -4.69
N VAL A 145 -5.88 -11.43 -5.28
CA VAL A 145 -6.07 -12.47 -6.31
C VAL A 145 -6.32 -11.78 -7.65
N ARG A 146 -5.66 -12.25 -8.71
CA ARG A 146 -5.83 -11.77 -10.07
C ARG A 146 -6.46 -12.86 -10.93
N ASP A 147 -7.64 -12.56 -11.46
CA ASP A 147 -8.35 -13.40 -12.43
C ASP A 147 -8.40 -12.66 -13.79
N PRO A 148 -7.52 -13.00 -14.74
CA PRO A 148 -7.50 -12.35 -16.05
C PRO A 148 -8.78 -12.58 -16.85
N ASN A 149 -9.55 -13.64 -16.56
CA ASN A 149 -10.77 -14.00 -17.28
C ASN A 149 -11.92 -13.04 -16.98
N LYS A 150 -11.84 -12.28 -15.88
CA LYS A 150 -12.81 -11.24 -15.52
C LYS A 150 -12.36 -9.83 -15.92
N CYS A 151 -11.21 -9.68 -16.58
CA CYS A 151 -10.68 -8.37 -16.94
C CYS A 151 -11.38 -7.78 -18.18
N ILE A 152 -11.76 -6.50 -18.10
CA ILE A 152 -12.34 -5.73 -19.23
C ILE A 152 -11.34 -4.77 -19.88
N LEU A 153 -10.04 -4.91 -19.56
CA LEU A 153 -8.95 -4.09 -20.12
C LEU A 153 -9.18 -2.56 -19.98
N CYS A 154 -9.81 -2.12 -18.88
CA CYS A 154 -10.09 -0.69 -18.66
C CYS A 154 -8.84 0.13 -18.35
N GLY A 155 -7.74 -0.51 -17.93
CA GLY A 155 -6.47 0.15 -17.61
C GLY A 155 -6.44 0.96 -16.32
N ASP A 156 -7.49 0.91 -15.49
CA ASP A 156 -7.51 1.63 -14.20
C ASP A 156 -6.44 1.10 -13.24
N CYS A 157 -6.29 -0.23 -13.15
CA CYS A 157 -5.28 -0.86 -12.29
C CYS A 157 -3.84 -0.53 -12.73
N VAL A 158 -3.58 -0.50 -14.04
CA VAL A 158 -2.28 -0.11 -14.63
C VAL A 158 -1.95 1.33 -14.27
N ARG A 159 -2.86 2.27 -14.59
CA ARG A 159 -2.65 3.70 -14.30
C ARG A 159 -2.57 3.99 -12.80
N MET A 160 -3.39 3.37 -11.97
CA MET A 160 -3.31 3.55 -10.51
C MET A 160 -1.96 3.06 -9.95
N CYS A 161 -1.47 1.92 -10.44
CA CYS A 161 -0.18 1.38 -10.03
C CYS A 161 1.02 2.21 -10.52
N LYS A 162 0.90 2.80 -11.71
CA LYS A 162 1.93 3.64 -12.33
C LYS A 162 1.92 5.08 -11.80
N GLU A 163 0.81 5.78 -11.92
CA GLU A 163 0.69 7.23 -11.68
C GLU A 163 0.60 7.59 -10.20
N VAL A 164 -0.04 6.75 -9.38
CA VAL A 164 -0.26 7.05 -7.95
C VAL A 164 0.73 6.31 -7.05
N GLN A 165 1.00 5.05 -7.38
CA GLN A 165 1.92 4.22 -6.58
C GLN A 165 3.37 4.22 -7.12
N GLY A 166 3.63 4.66 -8.35
CA GLY A 166 4.99 4.68 -8.89
C GLY A 166 5.68 3.32 -9.02
N GLN A 167 4.91 2.22 -8.93
CA GLN A 167 5.47 0.85 -8.96
C GLN A 167 5.50 0.26 -10.37
N ASN A 168 4.52 0.63 -11.21
CA ASN A 168 4.37 0.10 -12.57
C ASN A 168 4.42 -1.45 -12.64
N VAL A 169 3.79 -2.12 -11.66
CA VAL A 169 3.82 -3.59 -11.54
C VAL A 169 2.97 -4.25 -12.61
N LEU A 170 1.89 -3.61 -13.05
CA LEU A 170 0.96 -4.13 -14.06
C LEU A 170 1.03 -3.27 -15.32
N ASP A 171 1.06 -3.89 -16.49
CA ASP A 171 0.93 -3.20 -17.78
C ASP A 171 0.16 -4.07 -18.79
N PHE A 172 -0.22 -3.48 -19.92
CA PHE A 172 -0.78 -4.19 -21.06
C PHE A 172 0.33 -4.93 -21.82
N VAL A 173 0.13 -6.22 -22.05
CA VAL A 173 1.01 -7.05 -22.86
C VAL A 173 0.24 -7.67 -24.03
N ASN A 174 0.97 -8.10 -25.06
CA ASN A 174 0.43 -8.62 -26.33
C ASN A 174 -0.40 -7.59 -27.12
N ARG A 175 -1.14 -8.05 -28.15
CA ARG A 175 -1.96 -7.22 -29.04
C ARG A 175 -3.25 -7.93 -29.46
N GLY A 176 -4.23 -7.14 -29.91
CA GLY A 176 -5.49 -7.68 -30.41
C GLY A 176 -6.25 -8.46 -29.34
N SER A 177 -6.77 -9.64 -29.72
CA SER A 177 -7.51 -10.54 -28.81
C SER A 177 -6.64 -11.16 -27.72
N GLU A 178 -5.31 -11.16 -27.87
CA GLU A 178 -4.37 -11.70 -26.88
C GLU A 178 -3.97 -10.69 -25.80
N THR A 179 -4.46 -9.44 -25.91
CA THR A 179 -4.13 -8.37 -24.97
C THR A 179 -4.57 -8.75 -23.56
N VAL A 180 -3.63 -8.68 -22.61
CA VAL A 180 -3.89 -8.95 -21.19
C VAL A 180 -3.14 -7.96 -20.31
N VAL A 181 -3.72 -7.61 -19.17
CA VAL A 181 -2.99 -6.86 -18.13
C VAL A 181 -2.17 -7.86 -17.32
N SER A 182 -0.85 -7.71 -17.31
CA SER A 182 0.07 -8.66 -16.67
C SER A 182 1.24 -7.99 -15.96
N PRO A 183 1.81 -8.61 -14.92
CA PRO A 183 3.11 -8.27 -14.42
C PRO A 183 4.22 -8.49 -15.44
N ALA A 184 5.36 -7.84 -15.19
CA ALA A 184 6.55 -7.92 -16.03
C ALA A 184 6.95 -9.37 -16.32
N TYR A 185 7.28 -9.64 -17.59
CA TYR A 185 7.70 -10.96 -18.08
C TYR A 185 6.69 -12.10 -17.85
N GLY A 186 5.40 -11.79 -17.68
CA GLY A 186 4.37 -12.80 -17.43
C GLY A 186 4.48 -13.50 -16.08
N LYS A 187 5.25 -12.94 -15.15
CA LYS A 187 5.39 -13.46 -13.77
C LYS A 187 4.08 -13.31 -12.99
N ASN A 188 3.99 -14.08 -11.91
CA ASN A 188 2.91 -13.91 -10.94
C ASN A 188 3.11 -12.64 -10.09
N MET A 189 2.03 -12.12 -9.52
CA MET A 189 2.02 -10.92 -8.69
C MET A 189 2.82 -11.07 -7.39
N GLY A 190 3.00 -12.29 -6.89
CA GLY A 190 3.84 -12.59 -5.73
C GLY A 190 5.34 -12.47 -6.03
N ASP A 191 5.75 -12.66 -7.29
CA ASP A 191 7.14 -12.80 -7.73
C ASP A 191 7.79 -11.49 -8.22
N VAL A 192 7.04 -10.40 -8.16
CA VAL A 192 7.43 -9.06 -8.61
C VAL A 192 7.43 -8.07 -7.45
N ASP A 193 7.93 -6.86 -7.69
CA ASP A 193 8.09 -5.81 -6.69
C ASP A 193 6.75 -5.12 -6.32
N CYS A 194 5.66 -5.90 -6.23
CA CYS A 194 4.39 -5.46 -5.72
C CYS A 194 4.51 -5.17 -4.22
N VAL A 195 4.04 -4.00 -3.80
CA VAL A 195 4.02 -3.56 -2.38
C VAL A 195 2.75 -3.97 -1.64
N TYR A 196 1.86 -4.73 -2.30
CA TYR A 196 0.62 -5.30 -1.72
C TYR A 196 -0.43 -4.28 -1.25
N CYS A 197 -0.32 -3.00 -1.64
CA CYS A 197 -1.21 -1.93 -1.20
C CYS A 197 -2.67 -2.07 -1.67
N GLY A 198 -2.94 -2.93 -2.66
CA GLY A 198 -4.29 -3.22 -3.15
C GLY A 198 -4.95 -2.09 -3.94
N GLN A 199 -4.27 -0.97 -4.21
CA GLN A 199 -4.91 0.13 -4.95
C GLN A 199 -5.36 -0.26 -6.37
N CYS A 200 -4.79 -1.33 -6.95
CA CYS A 200 -5.31 -1.92 -8.18
C CYS A 200 -6.66 -2.65 -8.01
N THR A 201 -6.93 -3.26 -6.85
CA THR A 201 -8.23 -3.89 -6.54
C THR A 201 -9.29 -2.82 -6.24
N SER A 202 -8.89 -1.72 -5.56
CA SER A 202 -9.81 -0.63 -5.20
C SER A 202 -10.39 0.10 -6.40
N VAL A 203 -9.68 0.11 -7.54
CA VAL A 203 -10.12 0.73 -8.80
C VAL A 203 -10.66 -0.27 -9.81
N CYS A 204 -10.60 -1.58 -9.54
CA CYS A 204 -11.06 -2.58 -10.48
C CYS A 204 -12.61 -2.60 -10.54
N PRO A 205 -13.22 -2.36 -11.72
CA PRO A 205 -14.68 -2.31 -11.85
C PRO A 205 -15.35 -3.69 -11.88
N THR A 206 -14.55 -4.78 -11.85
CA THR A 206 -14.99 -6.17 -12.06
C THR A 206 -14.30 -7.10 -11.06
N GLY A 207 -14.53 -8.42 -11.16
CA GLY A 207 -13.85 -9.43 -10.36
C GLY A 207 -12.43 -9.80 -10.82
N ALA A 208 -11.78 -8.98 -11.66
CA ALA A 208 -10.46 -9.31 -12.20
C ALA A 208 -9.32 -9.17 -11.18
N LEU A 209 -9.51 -8.31 -10.17
CA LEU A 209 -8.58 -8.09 -9.08
C LEU A 209 -9.39 -8.01 -7.78
N THR A 210 -9.24 -8.99 -6.91
CA THR A 210 -9.96 -9.10 -5.63
C THR A 210 -9.00 -9.21 -4.45
N ILE A 211 -9.53 -9.12 -3.24
CA ILE A 211 -8.76 -9.28 -2.01
C ILE A 211 -8.63 -10.77 -1.73
N LYS A 212 -7.44 -11.25 -1.35
CA LYS A 212 -7.28 -12.64 -0.92
C LYS A 212 -8.04 -12.87 0.39
N SER A 213 -9.10 -13.68 0.31
CA SER A 213 -10.04 -13.88 1.41
C SER A 213 -9.43 -14.67 2.56
N GLU A 214 -9.67 -14.22 3.79
CA GLU A 214 -9.36 -14.89 5.06
C GLU A 214 -10.65 -15.21 5.84
N ILE A 215 -11.82 -15.07 5.21
CA ILE A 215 -13.13 -15.28 5.85
C ILE A 215 -13.26 -16.72 6.36
N ASP A 216 -12.89 -17.72 5.56
CA ASP A 216 -13.00 -19.13 5.96
C ASP A 216 -12.10 -19.44 7.16
N ASN A 217 -10.89 -18.87 7.21
CA ASN A 217 -9.99 -19.00 8.35
C ASN A 217 -10.58 -18.35 9.60
N ALA A 218 -11.22 -17.18 9.45
CA ALA A 218 -11.89 -16.52 10.57
C ALA A 218 -13.10 -17.32 11.08
N TRP A 219 -13.93 -17.88 10.18
CA TRP A 219 -15.02 -18.78 10.54
C TRP A 219 -14.51 -20.03 11.27
N ALA A 220 -13.47 -20.66 10.73
CA ALA A 220 -12.84 -21.83 11.36
C ALA A 220 -12.32 -21.51 12.77
N ALA A 221 -11.76 -20.31 12.98
CA ALA A 221 -11.29 -19.87 14.28
C ALA A 221 -12.45 -19.65 15.27
N VAL A 222 -13.49 -18.89 14.90
CA VAL A 222 -14.61 -18.55 15.82
C VAL A 222 -15.50 -19.75 16.13
N LEU A 223 -15.58 -20.73 15.23
CA LEU A 223 -16.34 -21.97 15.46
C LEU A 223 -15.56 -23.01 16.28
N ASN A 224 -14.25 -22.80 16.49
CA ASN A 224 -13.43 -23.71 17.28
C ASN A 224 -13.55 -23.41 18.78
N GLN A 225 -14.22 -24.31 19.51
CA GLN A 225 -14.45 -24.19 20.95
C GLN A 225 -13.18 -24.21 21.81
N GLN A 226 -12.04 -24.68 21.29
CA GLN A 226 -10.76 -24.68 21.99
C GLN A 226 -9.98 -23.36 21.83
N LYS A 227 -10.39 -22.51 20.88
CA LYS A 227 -9.74 -21.23 20.63
C LYS A 227 -10.46 -20.11 21.37
N VAL A 228 -9.69 -19.16 21.87
CA VAL A 228 -10.19 -17.84 22.27
C VAL A 228 -9.82 -16.88 21.15
N VAL A 229 -10.82 -16.33 20.48
CA VAL A 229 -10.64 -15.45 19.33
C VAL A 229 -10.88 -14.02 19.76
N VAL A 230 -9.84 -13.19 19.62
CA VAL A 230 -9.89 -11.75 19.93
C VAL A 230 -9.78 -10.94 18.64
N ALA A 231 -10.59 -9.89 18.54
CA ALA A 231 -10.57 -8.97 17.41
C ALA A 231 -9.92 -7.64 17.81
N GLN A 232 -9.14 -7.04 16.91
CA GLN A 232 -8.75 -5.63 16.98
C GLN A 232 -9.26 -4.87 15.76
N ILE A 233 -9.90 -3.72 15.97
CA ILE A 233 -10.52 -2.93 14.90
C ILE A 233 -9.67 -1.69 14.60
N ALA A 234 -9.22 -1.54 13.35
CA ALA A 234 -8.48 -0.36 12.95
C ALA A 234 -9.34 0.93 12.92
N PRO A 235 -8.74 2.11 13.17
CA PRO A 235 -9.49 3.36 13.30
C PRO A 235 -10.42 3.65 12.12
N ALA A 236 -9.92 3.49 10.88
CA ALA A 236 -10.68 3.83 9.68
C ALA A 236 -11.86 2.88 9.38
N VAL A 237 -11.94 1.70 10.00
CA VAL A 237 -13.04 0.74 9.79
C VAL A 237 -14.33 1.32 10.33
N ARG A 238 -14.29 1.99 11.49
CA ARG A 238 -15.47 2.52 12.18
C ARG A 238 -16.26 3.55 11.38
N VAL A 239 -15.60 4.26 10.47
CA VAL A 239 -16.18 5.34 9.65
C VAL A 239 -16.57 4.90 8.24
N ALA A 240 -16.32 3.62 7.88
CA ALA A 240 -16.48 3.13 6.52
C ALA A 240 -17.34 1.86 6.42
N LEU A 241 -17.30 0.97 7.41
CA LEU A 241 -18.03 -0.31 7.36
C LEU A 241 -19.54 -0.11 7.18
N GLY A 242 -20.12 0.85 7.91
CA GLY A 242 -21.55 1.17 7.85
C GLY A 242 -22.06 1.55 6.45
N GLU A 243 -21.20 1.97 5.53
CA GLU A 243 -21.60 2.31 4.15
C GLU A 243 -22.28 1.15 3.44
N ALA A 244 -21.84 -0.09 3.73
CA ALA A 244 -22.44 -1.29 3.14
C ALA A 244 -23.81 -1.67 3.71
N PHE A 245 -24.26 -0.96 4.76
CA PHE A 245 -25.50 -1.17 5.49
C PHE A 245 -26.39 0.09 5.51
N GLY A 246 -26.08 1.09 4.66
CA GLY A 246 -26.92 2.28 4.45
C GLY A 246 -26.53 3.52 5.27
N PHE A 247 -25.50 3.45 6.12
CA PHE A 247 -24.98 4.62 6.82
C PHE A 247 -24.18 5.52 5.87
N LYS A 248 -24.08 6.82 6.17
CA LYS A 248 -23.28 7.74 5.35
C LYS A 248 -21.78 7.56 5.64
N PRO A 249 -20.90 7.80 4.66
CA PRO A 249 -19.46 7.82 4.89
C PRO A 249 -19.08 8.79 6.01
N GLY A 250 -18.26 8.34 6.96
CA GLY A 250 -17.87 9.16 8.12
C GLY A 250 -18.70 8.95 9.38
N GLU A 251 -19.84 8.27 9.31
CA GLU A 251 -20.61 7.92 10.51
C GLU A 251 -19.86 6.87 11.34
N ASN A 252 -19.70 7.13 12.65
CA ASN A 252 -18.99 6.23 13.55
C ASN A 252 -19.89 5.06 13.96
N THR A 253 -19.55 3.87 13.51
CA THR A 253 -20.33 2.63 13.70
C THR A 253 -19.63 1.62 14.64
N ILE A 254 -18.64 2.07 15.43
CA ILE A 254 -17.81 1.16 16.25
C ILE A 254 -18.63 0.23 17.15
N GLY A 255 -19.64 0.74 17.86
CA GLY A 255 -20.45 -0.09 18.77
C GLY A 255 -21.29 -1.15 18.04
N LEU A 256 -21.76 -0.85 16.82
CA LEU A 256 -22.47 -1.83 15.97
C LEU A 256 -21.50 -2.91 15.48
N ILE A 257 -20.27 -2.53 15.12
CA ILE A 257 -19.23 -3.49 14.72
C ILE A 257 -18.90 -4.44 15.86
N VAL A 258 -18.76 -3.93 17.09
CA VAL A 258 -18.53 -4.75 18.29
C VAL A 258 -19.66 -5.76 18.49
N ALA A 259 -20.91 -5.29 18.48
CA ALA A 259 -22.08 -6.15 18.63
C ALA A 259 -22.16 -7.24 17.54
N ALA A 260 -21.84 -6.88 16.29
CA ALA A 260 -21.82 -7.83 15.18
C ALA A 260 -20.75 -8.91 15.36
N LEU A 261 -19.53 -8.53 15.77
CA LEU A 261 -18.44 -9.49 16.03
C LEU A 261 -18.78 -10.43 17.19
N LYS A 262 -19.38 -9.92 18.27
CA LYS A 262 -19.84 -10.74 19.40
C LYS A 262 -20.90 -11.76 18.96
N LYS A 263 -21.86 -11.33 18.12
CA LYS A 263 -22.88 -12.24 17.52
C LYS A 263 -22.28 -13.29 16.58
N ILE A 264 -21.20 -12.96 15.88
CA ILE A 264 -20.46 -13.92 15.02
C ILE A 264 -19.73 -14.99 15.84
N GLY A 265 -19.34 -14.67 17.08
CA GLY A 265 -18.66 -15.60 18.00
C GLY A 265 -17.27 -15.18 18.45
N PHE A 266 -16.84 -13.94 18.18
CA PHE A 266 -15.60 -13.41 18.75
C PHE A 266 -15.73 -13.25 20.28
N ASN A 267 -14.70 -13.63 21.03
CA ASN A 267 -14.73 -13.65 22.50
C ASN A 267 -14.46 -12.28 23.11
N GLN A 268 -13.50 -11.52 22.56
CA GLN A 268 -13.14 -10.18 23.03
C GLN A 268 -12.85 -9.25 21.84
N ILE A 269 -13.37 -8.03 21.88
CA ILE A 269 -13.29 -7.06 20.80
C ILE A 269 -12.62 -5.80 21.33
N PHE A 270 -11.44 -5.54 20.80
CA PHE A 270 -10.59 -4.41 21.12
C PHE A 270 -10.43 -3.49 19.91
N ASP A 271 -9.72 -2.39 20.14
CA ASP A 271 -9.54 -1.33 19.16
C ASP A 271 -8.06 -1.05 18.97
N THR A 272 -7.60 -1.09 17.71
CA THR A 272 -6.19 -0.88 17.37
C THR A 272 -5.74 0.54 17.72
N SER A 273 -6.66 1.50 17.95
CA SER A 273 -6.32 2.85 18.41
C SER A 273 -5.61 2.86 19.77
N PHE A 274 -5.86 1.86 20.62
CA PHE A 274 -5.09 1.66 21.86
C PHE A 274 -3.60 1.41 21.56
N ALA A 275 -3.31 0.56 20.59
CA ALA A 275 -1.93 0.30 20.18
C ALA A 275 -1.35 1.42 19.30
N ALA A 276 -2.20 2.25 18.69
CA ALA A 276 -1.76 3.48 18.05
C ALA A 276 -1.22 4.48 19.09
N ASP A 277 -1.86 4.59 20.25
CA ASP A 277 -1.32 5.38 21.36
C ASP A 277 0.05 4.87 21.82
N MET A 278 0.24 3.54 21.90
CA MET A 278 1.55 2.95 22.18
C MET A 278 2.58 3.29 21.09
N THR A 279 2.17 3.24 19.82
CA THR A 279 3.03 3.61 18.70
C THR A 279 3.50 5.06 18.83
N ILE A 280 2.62 5.97 19.25
CA ILE A 280 2.99 7.36 19.48
C ILE A 280 3.96 7.51 20.66
N MET A 281 3.76 6.78 21.76
CA MET A 281 4.68 6.80 22.89
C MET A 281 6.10 6.40 22.46
N GLU A 282 6.23 5.30 21.72
CA GLU A 282 7.53 4.82 21.24
C GLU A 282 8.13 5.70 20.14
N GLU A 283 7.35 6.03 19.09
CA GLU A 283 7.85 6.75 17.91
C GLU A 283 8.21 8.20 18.26
N THR A 284 7.46 8.85 19.16
CA THR A 284 7.80 10.19 19.65
C THR A 284 9.08 10.15 20.49
N THR A 285 9.24 9.15 21.36
CA THR A 285 10.46 8.98 22.16
C THR A 285 11.67 8.73 21.27
N GLU A 286 11.54 7.86 20.28
CA GLU A 286 12.58 7.58 19.28
C GLU A 286 12.93 8.85 18.49
N PHE A 287 11.92 9.60 18.03
CA PHE A 287 12.12 10.83 17.28
C PHE A 287 12.87 11.88 18.09
N ILE A 288 12.44 12.16 19.33
CA ILE A 288 13.11 13.12 20.21
C ILE A 288 14.57 12.70 20.46
N THR A 289 14.81 11.41 20.72
CA THR A 289 16.16 10.89 20.94
C THR A 289 17.05 11.10 19.71
N ARG A 290 16.56 10.76 18.51
CA ARG A 290 17.29 10.96 17.25
C ARG A 290 17.54 12.44 16.94
N LEU A 291 16.58 13.31 17.26
CA LEU A 291 16.68 14.75 17.09
C LEU A 291 17.75 15.36 17.99
N GLN A 292 17.81 14.96 19.25
CA GLN A 292 18.84 15.38 20.21
C GLN A 292 20.23 14.89 19.80
N ASN A 293 20.35 13.64 19.36
CA ASN A 293 21.62 13.03 18.93
C ASN A 293 22.04 13.43 17.51
N LYS A 294 21.15 14.06 16.73
CA LYS A 294 21.32 14.38 15.30
C LYS A 294 21.72 13.16 14.46
N GLU A 295 21.14 12.00 14.76
CA GLU A 295 21.43 10.75 14.05
C GLU A 295 20.20 10.23 13.31
N LYS A 296 20.43 9.62 12.14
CA LYS A 296 19.39 8.88 11.38
C LYS A 296 18.11 9.70 11.10
N LEU A 297 18.28 10.99 10.80
CA LEU A 297 17.23 11.92 10.36
C LEU A 297 17.26 12.12 8.83
N PRO A 298 16.10 12.36 8.16
CA PRO A 298 14.75 12.39 8.71
C PRO A 298 14.32 11.03 9.27
N LEU A 299 13.43 11.03 10.27
CA LEU A 299 12.72 9.81 10.69
C LEU A 299 11.51 9.60 9.78
N PHE A 300 11.42 8.45 9.12
CA PHE A 300 10.23 8.04 8.37
C PHE A 300 9.34 7.17 9.26
N THR A 301 8.04 7.43 9.25
CA THR A 301 7.09 6.54 9.94
C THR A 301 7.11 5.13 9.32
N SER A 302 6.83 4.11 10.12
CA SER A 302 6.91 2.69 9.72
C SER A 302 5.57 1.95 9.74
N CYS A 303 4.48 2.61 10.13
CA CYS A 303 3.19 1.95 10.38
C CYS A 303 2.45 1.47 9.11
N CYS A 304 2.81 2.01 7.93
CA CYS A 304 2.25 1.63 6.64
C CYS A 304 3.11 0.52 5.99
N PRO A 305 2.62 -0.75 5.92
CA PRO A 305 3.44 -1.87 5.43
C PRO A 305 3.77 -1.79 3.94
N ALA A 306 2.92 -1.14 3.14
CA ALA A 306 3.21 -0.91 1.73
C ALA A 306 4.36 0.09 1.53
N TRP A 307 4.45 1.11 2.38
CA TRP A 307 5.58 2.04 2.42
C TRP A 307 6.86 1.34 2.88
N VAL A 308 6.80 0.57 3.98
CA VAL A 308 7.95 -0.22 4.44
C VAL A 308 8.45 -1.14 3.33
N ARG A 309 7.55 -1.90 2.69
CA ARG A 309 7.91 -2.79 1.59
C ARG A 309 8.49 -2.02 0.40
N PHE A 310 7.95 -0.85 0.06
CA PHE A 310 8.52 0.01 -0.97
C PHE A 310 9.95 0.44 -0.64
N ALA A 311 10.22 0.84 0.60
CA ALA A 311 11.56 1.18 1.06
C ALA A 311 12.51 -0.04 1.01
N GLU A 312 12.05 -1.23 1.39
CA GLU A 312 12.85 -2.47 1.33
C GLU A 312 13.33 -2.83 -0.08
N PHE A 313 12.53 -2.54 -1.12
CA PHE A 313 12.90 -2.79 -2.51
C PHE A 313 13.64 -1.61 -3.16
N ARG A 314 13.13 -0.39 -3.00
CA ARG A 314 13.59 0.77 -3.78
C ARG A 314 14.59 1.63 -3.04
N TYR A 315 14.54 1.69 -1.71
CA TYR A 315 15.42 2.55 -0.90
C TYR A 315 16.03 1.84 0.32
N PRO A 316 16.80 0.74 0.16
CA PRO A 316 17.42 0.05 1.29
C PRO A 316 18.28 0.96 2.19
N GLN A 317 18.89 2.01 1.62
CA GLN A 317 19.68 3.00 2.35
C GLN A 317 18.85 3.80 3.38
N LEU A 318 17.54 3.92 3.16
CA LEU A 318 16.62 4.61 4.05
C LEU A 318 16.06 3.71 5.14
N LEU A 319 16.36 2.41 5.16
CA LEU A 319 15.83 1.50 6.20
C LEU A 319 16.27 1.90 7.61
N LYS A 320 17.48 2.48 7.76
CA LYS A 320 17.96 3.04 9.03
C LYS A 320 17.20 4.30 9.47
N HIS A 321 16.53 4.97 8.53
CA HIS A 321 15.73 6.16 8.77
C HIS A 321 14.27 5.84 9.10
N LEU A 322 13.80 4.60 8.87
CA LEU A 322 12.51 4.17 9.36
C LEU A 322 12.50 4.15 10.89
N SER A 323 11.35 4.51 11.46
CA SER A 323 11.07 4.24 12.86
C SER A 323 11.20 2.74 13.12
N THR A 324 11.84 2.41 14.22
CA THR A 324 11.95 1.02 14.69
C THR A 324 10.65 0.51 15.28
N CYS A 325 9.67 1.38 15.54
CA CYS A 325 8.37 0.99 16.06
C CYS A 325 7.67 0.00 15.12
N LYS A 326 7.06 -1.04 15.71
CA LYS A 326 6.08 -1.88 15.05
C LYS A 326 4.85 -1.04 14.71
N SER A 327 4.06 -1.48 13.73
CA SER A 327 2.77 -0.83 13.48
C SER A 327 1.77 -1.09 14.61
N PRO A 328 0.70 -0.28 14.75
CA PRO A 328 -0.33 -0.50 15.76
C PRO A 328 -0.92 -1.92 15.73
N GLN A 329 -1.09 -2.52 14.54
CA GLN A 329 -1.54 -3.91 14.41
C GLN A 329 -0.61 -4.89 15.14
N GLN A 330 0.69 -4.75 14.91
CA GLN A 330 1.70 -5.68 15.41
C GLN A 330 2.05 -5.41 16.86
N MET A 331 2.03 -4.14 17.30
CA MET A 331 2.11 -3.80 18.72
C MET A 331 0.95 -4.43 19.50
N PHE A 332 -0.29 -4.31 19.00
CA PHE A 332 -1.44 -4.95 19.63
C PHE A 332 -1.27 -6.47 19.68
N GLY A 333 -0.89 -7.10 18.56
CA GLY A 333 -0.70 -8.56 18.50
C GLY A 333 0.34 -9.07 19.49
N SER A 334 1.52 -8.44 19.51
CA SER A 334 2.61 -8.74 20.44
C SER A 334 2.16 -8.63 21.91
N ILE A 335 1.46 -7.55 22.26
CA ILE A 335 0.91 -7.37 23.61
C ILE A 335 -0.20 -8.37 23.91
N ALA A 336 -1.11 -8.63 22.98
CA ALA A 336 -2.20 -9.57 23.17
C ALA A 336 -1.66 -10.98 23.49
N LYS A 337 -0.72 -11.47 22.69
CA LYS A 337 -0.08 -12.79 22.85
C LYS A 337 0.74 -12.92 24.13
N LYS A 338 1.29 -11.81 24.66
CA LYS A 338 2.06 -11.82 25.91
C LYS A 338 1.23 -11.54 27.16
N TYR A 339 0.21 -10.69 27.05
CA TYR A 339 -0.54 -10.15 28.17
C TYR A 339 -1.91 -10.81 28.34
N LEU A 340 -2.73 -10.89 27.28
CA LEU A 340 -4.07 -11.47 27.41
C LEU A 340 -4.00 -12.96 27.73
N THR A 341 -2.98 -13.66 27.24
CA THR A 341 -2.68 -15.05 27.60
C THR A 341 -2.43 -15.22 29.10
N LYS A 342 -1.71 -14.28 29.73
CA LYS A 342 -1.48 -14.29 31.19
C LYS A 342 -2.72 -13.86 31.97
N GLU A 343 -3.37 -12.79 31.54
CA GLU A 343 -4.51 -12.19 32.24
C GLU A 343 -5.71 -13.16 32.28
N TYR A 344 -5.96 -13.86 31.17
CA TYR A 344 -7.06 -14.83 31.07
C TYR A 344 -6.63 -16.28 31.28
N ASN A 345 -5.36 -16.53 31.62
CA ASN A 345 -4.80 -17.87 31.81
C ASN A 345 -5.07 -18.81 30.60
N ILE A 346 -4.75 -18.32 29.40
CA ILE A 346 -4.91 -19.02 28.11
C ILE A 346 -3.53 -19.35 27.56
N ASP A 347 -3.33 -20.58 27.08
CA ASP A 347 -2.13 -20.94 26.34
C ASP A 347 -1.98 -20.07 25.08
N PRO A 348 -0.80 -19.51 24.78
CA PRO A 348 -0.61 -18.64 23.61
C PRO A 348 -1.02 -19.24 22.27
N GLU A 349 -0.94 -20.57 22.13
CA GLU A 349 -1.38 -21.29 20.94
C GLU A 349 -2.92 -21.32 20.79
N ASN A 350 -3.65 -21.21 21.90
CA ASN A 350 -5.11 -21.21 21.93
C ASN A 350 -5.72 -19.81 21.77
N LEU A 351 -4.92 -18.76 21.91
CA LEU A 351 -5.35 -17.40 21.59
C LEU A 351 -5.19 -17.14 20.08
N THR A 352 -6.27 -16.80 19.39
CA THR A 352 -6.25 -16.33 17.99
C THR A 352 -6.52 -14.83 17.95
N VAL A 353 -5.58 -14.05 17.42
CA VAL A 353 -5.69 -12.60 17.24
C VAL A 353 -6.07 -12.32 15.80
N VAL A 354 -7.26 -11.76 15.61
CA VAL A 354 -7.78 -11.33 14.32
C VAL A 354 -7.72 -9.81 14.24
N SER A 355 -7.12 -9.28 13.18
CA SER A 355 -7.11 -7.84 12.93
C SER A 355 -8.07 -7.47 11.81
N ILE A 356 -8.89 -6.44 12.04
CA ILE A 356 -9.86 -5.92 11.07
C ILE A 356 -9.30 -4.60 10.54
N MET A 357 -8.90 -4.60 9.28
CA MET A 357 -8.04 -3.57 8.70
C MET A 357 -8.64 -2.97 7.43
N PRO A 358 -8.46 -1.66 7.19
CA PRO A 358 -8.85 -1.04 5.92
C PRO A 358 -7.87 -1.37 4.77
N CYS A 359 -6.92 -2.28 4.98
CA CYS A 359 -5.70 -2.43 4.18
C CYS A 359 -5.42 -3.89 3.83
N THR A 360 -5.11 -4.15 2.57
CA THR A 360 -4.71 -5.48 2.08
C THR A 360 -3.27 -5.83 2.45
N ALA A 361 -2.37 -4.84 2.47
CA ALA A 361 -0.95 -5.05 2.80
C ALA A 361 -0.74 -5.47 4.26
N LYS A 362 -1.72 -5.24 5.14
CA LYS A 362 -1.70 -5.73 6.53
C LYS A 362 -1.73 -7.25 6.63
N LYS A 363 -2.31 -7.96 5.65
CA LYS A 363 -2.25 -9.43 5.54
C LYS A 363 -0.81 -9.90 5.39
N ALA A 364 -0.06 -9.31 4.45
CA ALA A 364 1.34 -9.63 4.24
C ALA A 364 2.24 -9.18 5.41
N GLU A 365 1.87 -8.08 6.09
CA GLU A 365 2.57 -7.66 7.32
C GLU A 365 2.41 -8.72 8.41
N ALA A 366 1.20 -9.21 8.66
CA ALA A 366 0.93 -10.25 9.66
C ALA A 366 1.72 -11.54 9.42
N GLN A 367 2.08 -11.87 8.18
CA GLN A 367 2.81 -13.09 7.84
C GLN A 367 4.34 -12.95 7.92
N ARG A 368 4.87 -11.77 8.27
CA ARG A 368 6.32 -11.55 8.37
C ARG A 368 6.92 -12.39 9.48
N ASN A 369 8.13 -12.91 9.23
CA ASN A 369 8.86 -13.73 10.20
C ASN A 369 9.35 -12.90 11.40
N GLU A 370 9.59 -11.61 11.20
CA GLU A 370 9.97 -10.66 12.25
C GLU A 370 8.87 -10.44 13.29
N PHE A 371 7.62 -10.81 12.99
CA PHE A 371 6.47 -10.70 13.89
C PHE A 371 6.01 -12.06 14.42
N LYS A 372 6.99 -12.93 14.67
CA LYS A 372 6.82 -14.22 15.34
C LYS A 372 7.66 -14.23 16.61
N ASN A 373 7.07 -14.66 17.72
CA ASN A 373 7.78 -14.90 18.96
C ASN A 373 7.61 -16.37 19.37
N ASN A 374 8.72 -17.10 19.56
CA ASN A 374 8.72 -18.53 19.84
C ASN A 374 7.87 -19.37 18.86
N GLY A 375 7.90 -19.01 17.57
CA GLY A 375 7.12 -19.68 16.52
C GLY A 375 5.66 -19.25 16.42
N ILE A 376 5.15 -18.44 17.36
CA ILE A 376 3.77 -17.95 17.39
C ILE A 376 3.70 -16.57 16.73
N GLN A 377 2.75 -16.38 15.82
CA GLN A 377 2.54 -15.11 15.12
C GLN A 377 1.92 -14.07 16.06
N ASP A 378 2.35 -12.81 15.97
CA ASP A 378 1.75 -11.69 16.73
C ASP A 378 0.26 -11.51 16.36
N VAL A 379 -0.08 -11.64 15.07
CA VAL A 379 -1.45 -11.57 14.52
C VAL A 379 -1.69 -12.75 13.59
N ASP A 380 -2.70 -13.57 13.87
CA ASP A 380 -2.95 -14.83 13.15
C ASP A 380 -3.74 -14.60 11.85
N ILE A 381 -4.78 -13.75 11.89
CA ILE A 381 -5.70 -13.54 10.76
C ILE A 381 -5.89 -12.04 10.53
N VAL A 382 -5.95 -11.62 9.28
CA VAL A 382 -6.26 -10.23 8.91
C VAL A 382 -7.46 -10.20 7.97
N LEU A 383 -8.58 -9.69 8.47
CA LEU A 383 -9.78 -9.40 7.69
C LEU A 383 -9.77 -7.94 7.23
N THR A 384 -10.13 -7.71 5.97
CA THR A 384 -10.41 -6.35 5.50
C THR A 384 -11.81 -5.90 5.91
N THR A 385 -12.09 -4.58 5.86
CA THR A 385 -13.45 -4.07 6.04
C THR A 385 -14.45 -4.74 5.09
N GLN A 386 -14.09 -4.93 3.82
CA GLN A 386 -14.91 -5.64 2.84
C GLN A 386 -15.16 -7.10 3.23
N GLU A 387 -14.17 -7.80 3.77
CA GLU A 387 -14.34 -9.17 4.24
C GLU A 387 -15.27 -9.24 5.46
N LEU A 388 -15.12 -8.34 6.43
CA LEU A 388 -16.02 -8.29 7.58
C LEU A 388 -17.46 -7.95 7.16
N ILE A 389 -17.66 -7.05 6.19
CA ILE A 389 -18.99 -6.77 5.61
C ILE A 389 -19.62 -8.06 5.06
N ARG A 390 -18.85 -8.88 4.35
CA ARG A 390 -19.34 -10.16 3.83
C ARG A 390 -19.67 -11.13 4.96
N MET A 391 -18.79 -11.25 5.94
CA MET A 391 -18.99 -12.12 7.11
C MET A 391 -20.24 -11.75 7.92
N ILE A 392 -20.52 -10.45 8.12
CA ILE A 392 -21.75 -9.95 8.76
C ILE A 392 -23.00 -10.32 7.94
N LYS A 393 -22.92 -10.23 6.61
CA LYS A 393 -24.02 -10.62 5.70
C LYS A 393 -24.24 -12.13 5.68
N GLU A 394 -23.16 -12.92 5.67
CA GLU A 394 -23.19 -14.39 5.77
C GLU A 394 -23.84 -14.86 7.08
N ALA A 395 -23.58 -14.14 8.18
CA ALA A 395 -24.19 -14.40 9.48
C ALA A 395 -25.68 -13.99 9.56
N GLY A 396 -26.22 -13.29 8.55
CA GLY A 396 -27.60 -12.81 8.54
C GLY A 396 -27.89 -11.72 9.57
N ILE A 397 -26.88 -10.95 9.99
CA ILE A 397 -27.02 -9.92 11.03
C ILE A 397 -27.62 -8.64 10.43
N ASP A 398 -28.71 -8.16 11.02
CA ASP A 398 -29.29 -6.85 10.71
C ASP A 398 -28.49 -5.72 11.35
N PHE A 399 -27.35 -5.39 10.74
CA PHE A 399 -26.37 -4.44 11.27
C PHE A 399 -26.94 -3.06 11.59
N SER A 400 -28.00 -2.62 10.90
CA SER A 400 -28.58 -1.29 11.10
C SER A 400 -29.47 -1.20 12.34
N ASN A 401 -29.93 -2.34 12.85
CA ASN A 401 -30.87 -2.41 13.98
C ASN A 401 -30.33 -3.17 15.20
N ILE A 402 -29.09 -3.69 15.16
CA ILE A 402 -28.48 -4.28 16.36
C ILE A 402 -28.18 -3.20 17.41
N GLU A 403 -28.31 -3.58 18.68
CA GLU A 403 -27.94 -2.70 19.80
C GLU A 403 -26.41 -2.53 19.84
N PRO A 404 -25.89 -1.29 19.90
CA PRO A 404 -24.45 -1.05 20.01
C PRO A 404 -23.88 -1.60 21.32
N GLU A 405 -22.71 -2.24 21.24
CA GLU A 405 -21.99 -2.76 22.41
C GLU A 405 -20.64 -2.04 22.62
N PRO A 406 -20.17 -1.89 23.87
CA PRO A 406 -18.88 -1.27 24.15
C PRO A 406 -17.70 -2.21 23.85
N LEU A 407 -16.54 -1.62 23.57
CA LEU A 407 -15.26 -2.33 23.49
C LEU A 407 -14.91 -3.01 24.81
N ASP A 408 -14.20 -4.14 24.72
CA ASP A 408 -13.82 -4.92 25.89
C ASP A 408 -12.56 -4.35 26.59
N THR A 409 -12.44 -4.65 27.88
CA THR A 409 -11.29 -4.25 28.72
C THR A 409 -10.32 -5.42 28.85
N PRO A 410 -9.01 -5.21 29.00
CA PRO A 410 -8.33 -4.00 29.50
C PRO A 410 -7.77 -3.04 28.44
N PHE A 411 -8.13 -3.17 27.15
CA PHE A 411 -7.62 -2.33 26.05
C PHE A 411 -8.73 -1.51 25.35
N GLY A 412 -9.77 -1.14 26.11
CA GLY A 412 -10.97 -0.46 25.59
C GLY A 412 -10.95 1.07 25.69
N ILE A 413 -10.00 1.67 26.43
CA ILE A 413 -9.87 3.13 26.56
C ILE A 413 -9.02 3.67 25.41
N LEU A 414 -9.55 4.67 24.73
CA LEU A 414 -8.97 5.27 23.54
C LEU A 414 -8.65 6.74 23.78
N THR A 415 -7.72 7.26 22.99
CA THR A 415 -7.55 8.70 22.82
C THR A 415 -7.87 9.14 21.41
N GLY A 416 -8.21 10.41 21.27
CA GLY A 416 -8.43 11.03 19.98
C GLY A 416 -7.18 11.02 19.08
N ALA A 417 -5.97 11.09 19.65
CA ALA A 417 -4.71 10.92 18.92
C ALA A 417 -4.61 9.53 18.27
N GLY A 418 -4.96 8.46 18.99
CA GLY A 418 -5.01 7.10 18.44
C GLY A 418 -6.07 6.93 17.33
N VAL A 419 -7.23 7.59 17.45
CA VAL A 419 -8.33 7.47 16.47
C VAL A 419 -8.01 8.16 15.13
N ILE A 420 -7.28 9.29 15.14
CA ILE A 420 -6.98 10.02 13.90
C ILE A 420 -5.91 9.35 13.03
N PHE A 421 -5.20 8.32 13.50
CA PHE A 421 -4.24 7.51 12.72
C PHE A 421 -4.79 7.03 11.37
N GLY A 422 -6.11 6.83 11.29
CA GLY A 422 -6.76 6.38 10.06
C GLY A 422 -6.73 7.41 8.92
N SER A 423 -6.51 8.70 9.22
CA SER A 423 -6.45 9.80 8.26
C SER A 423 -5.01 10.22 7.98
N SER A 424 -4.74 10.66 6.75
CA SER A 424 -3.45 11.28 6.43
C SER A 424 -3.15 12.49 7.32
N GLY A 425 -1.94 12.52 7.86
CA GLY A 425 -1.46 13.54 8.81
C GLY A 425 -1.87 13.28 10.25
N GLY A 426 -2.68 12.24 10.51
CA GLY A 426 -3.09 11.88 11.86
C GLY A 426 -1.93 11.36 12.72
N VAL A 427 -0.95 10.68 12.12
CA VAL A 427 0.24 10.20 12.84
C VAL A 427 1.12 11.40 13.20
N SER A 428 1.42 12.27 12.23
CA SER A 428 2.16 13.52 12.48
C SER A 428 1.48 14.41 13.52
N GLU A 429 0.16 14.59 13.45
CA GLU A 429 -0.59 15.38 14.44
C GLU A 429 -0.48 14.77 15.84
N ALA A 430 -0.59 13.43 15.96
CA ALA A 430 -0.44 12.74 17.24
C ALA A 430 1.00 12.79 17.81
N VAL A 431 2.03 12.71 16.96
CA VAL A 431 3.43 12.90 17.36
C VAL A 431 3.64 14.33 17.87
N VAL A 432 3.13 15.35 17.17
CA VAL A 432 3.25 16.75 17.60
C VAL A 432 2.58 16.98 18.95
N ARG A 433 1.36 16.45 19.15
CA ARG A 433 0.63 16.55 20.42
C ARG A 433 1.45 16.02 21.60
N THR A 434 2.14 14.89 21.41
CA THR A 434 2.91 14.21 22.46
C THR A 434 4.29 14.85 22.63
N ALA A 435 5.00 15.12 21.53
CA ALA A 435 6.33 15.70 21.55
C ALA A 435 6.37 17.06 22.23
N TYR A 436 5.37 17.91 21.99
CA TYR A 436 5.28 19.24 22.60
C TYR A 436 5.31 19.15 24.14
N GLU A 437 4.48 18.30 24.73
CA GLU A 437 4.40 18.19 26.19
C GLU A 437 5.62 17.46 26.78
N MET A 438 6.14 16.44 26.08
CA MET A 438 7.35 15.73 26.51
C MET A 438 8.59 16.63 26.54
N VAL A 439 8.72 17.57 25.60
CA VAL A 439 9.87 18.49 25.52
C VAL A 439 9.70 19.69 26.44
N THR A 440 8.52 20.31 26.46
CA THR A 440 8.30 21.59 27.17
C THR A 440 7.83 21.43 28.62
N GLY A 441 7.29 20.26 28.97
CA GLY A 441 6.62 20.03 30.25
C GLY A 441 5.32 20.85 30.43
N LYS A 442 4.87 21.57 29.39
CA LYS A 442 3.67 22.41 29.40
C LYS A 442 2.54 21.73 28.63
N PRO A 443 1.28 21.89 29.08
CA PRO A 443 0.14 21.38 28.33
C PRO A 443 -0.02 22.13 27.01
N LEU A 444 -0.33 21.41 25.94
CA LEU A 444 -0.65 21.99 24.64
C LEU A 444 -2.08 22.57 24.66
N GLU A 445 -2.21 23.91 24.63
CA GLU A 445 -3.51 24.59 24.73
C GLU A 445 -4.51 24.21 23.62
N LYS A 446 -4.01 23.94 22.41
CA LYS A 446 -4.81 23.51 21.25
C LYS A 446 -4.21 22.26 20.65
N PHE A 447 -4.89 21.13 20.84
CA PHE A 447 -4.45 19.84 20.31
C PHE A 447 -4.64 19.70 18.79
N ALA A 448 -5.47 20.53 18.17
CA ALA A 448 -5.76 20.46 16.74
C ALA A 448 -4.63 21.09 15.91
N VAL A 449 -3.98 20.27 15.07
CA VAL A 449 -2.94 20.72 14.13
C VAL A 449 -3.55 20.73 12.72
N THR A 450 -4.26 21.80 12.38
CA THR A 450 -5.07 21.88 11.15
C THR A 450 -4.28 21.77 9.85
N GLU A 451 -3.03 22.20 9.88
CA GLU A 451 -2.07 22.22 8.78
C GLU A 451 -1.63 20.80 8.38
N ALA A 452 -1.72 19.84 9.30
CA ALA A 452 -1.47 18.43 9.01
C ALA A 452 -2.67 17.75 8.33
N ARG A 453 -3.87 18.32 8.41
CA ARG A 453 -5.12 17.70 7.94
C ARG A 453 -5.32 17.90 6.45
N GLY A 454 -6.22 17.11 5.86
CA GLY A 454 -6.59 17.22 4.45
C GLY A 454 -6.09 16.06 3.59
N LEU A 455 -6.55 16.04 2.34
CA LEU A 455 -6.35 14.93 1.39
C LEU A 455 -5.30 15.21 0.32
N ASP A 456 -4.61 16.35 0.42
CA ASP A 456 -3.57 16.72 -0.54
C ASP A 456 -2.47 15.67 -0.55
N LYS A 457 -1.92 15.45 -1.75
CA LYS A 457 -0.91 14.43 -2.00
C LYS A 457 0.37 14.64 -1.19
N PHE A 458 0.75 15.91 -1.01
CA PHE A 458 1.89 16.35 -0.25
C PHE A 458 1.48 17.53 0.63
N LYS A 459 1.87 17.49 1.91
CA LYS A 459 1.69 18.58 2.87
C LYS A 459 3.01 18.78 3.62
N GLU A 460 3.31 20.01 3.95
CA GLU A 460 4.44 20.35 4.83
C GLU A 460 3.99 21.33 5.90
N LEU A 461 4.57 21.19 7.09
CA LEU A 461 4.37 22.12 8.19
C LEU A 461 5.65 22.24 9.01
N THR A 462 5.83 23.38 9.66
CA THR A 462 6.89 23.59 10.64
C THR A 462 6.24 23.89 11.98
N VAL A 463 6.57 23.10 12.99
CA VAL A 463 6.09 23.29 14.37
C VAL A 463 7.24 23.83 15.21
N ASP A 464 6.94 24.85 16.01
CA ASP A 464 7.89 25.42 16.96
C ASP A 464 7.66 24.80 18.35
N ILE A 465 8.66 24.08 18.87
CA ILE A 465 8.65 23.48 20.20
C ILE A 465 9.73 24.20 21.03
N GLU A 466 9.36 25.29 21.70
CA GLU A 466 10.26 26.14 22.51
C GLU A 466 11.55 26.58 21.79
N GLY A 467 11.42 27.05 20.54
CA GLY A 467 12.52 27.54 19.71
C GLY A 467 13.15 26.45 18.84
N LEU A 468 12.82 25.17 19.06
CA LEU A 468 13.18 24.07 18.17
C LEU A 468 12.16 23.98 17.04
N LYS A 469 12.58 24.37 15.84
CA LYS A 469 11.76 24.27 14.63
C LYS A 469 11.82 22.87 14.05
N VAL A 470 10.74 22.11 14.20
CA VAL A 470 10.59 20.76 13.65
C VAL A 470 9.85 20.85 12.32
N LYS A 471 10.51 20.43 11.23
CA LYS A 471 9.96 20.36 9.88
C LYS A 471 9.36 18.98 9.62
N ILE A 472 8.08 18.97 9.25
CA ILE A 472 7.29 17.76 9.03
C ILE A 472 6.82 17.72 7.59
N ALA A 473 6.97 16.57 6.93
CA ALA A 473 6.32 16.27 5.65
C ALA A 473 5.31 15.14 5.79
N ILE A 474 4.18 15.26 5.12
CA ILE A 474 3.13 14.22 5.07
C ILE A 474 2.87 13.89 3.61
N VAL A 475 3.00 12.61 3.27
CA VAL A 475 2.96 12.12 1.89
C VAL A 475 1.88 11.06 1.72
N ASN A 476 1.05 11.24 0.69
CA ASN A 476 -0.02 10.34 0.28
C ASN A 476 0.21 9.80 -1.13
N GLY A 477 0.58 8.53 -1.22
CA GLY A 477 0.96 7.88 -2.48
C GLY A 477 2.45 7.64 -2.54
N LEU A 478 2.83 6.47 -3.04
CA LEU A 478 4.24 6.08 -3.11
C LEU A 478 5.01 6.80 -4.23
N GLN A 479 4.33 7.28 -5.28
CA GLN A 479 4.99 8.15 -6.27
C GLN A 479 5.42 9.48 -5.64
N GLU A 480 4.56 10.10 -4.84
CA GLU A 480 4.88 11.35 -4.14
C GLU A 480 6.00 11.12 -3.10
N ALA A 481 6.05 9.93 -2.49
CA ALA A 481 7.14 9.56 -1.58
C ALA A 481 8.47 9.42 -2.34
N ASN A 482 8.45 8.79 -3.52
CA ASN A 482 9.60 8.74 -4.42
C ASN A 482 10.10 10.16 -4.75
N ASP A 483 9.20 11.05 -5.14
CA ASP A 483 9.55 12.41 -5.56
C ASP A 483 10.13 13.23 -4.38
N LEU A 484 9.58 13.06 -3.18
CA LEU A 484 10.12 13.67 -1.96
C LEU A 484 11.52 13.14 -1.63
N ILE A 485 11.73 11.83 -1.70
CA ILE A 485 13.03 11.20 -1.42
C ILE A 485 14.08 11.71 -2.42
N GLU A 486 13.75 11.79 -3.71
CA GLU A 486 14.68 12.34 -4.71
C GLU A 486 15.06 13.79 -4.43
N ARG A 487 14.10 14.62 -3.98
CA ARG A 487 14.38 16.01 -3.55
C ARG A 487 15.29 16.07 -2.32
N ILE A 488 15.11 15.16 -1.37
CA ILE A 488 15.96 15.07 -0.17
C ILE A 488 17.38 14.60 -0.56
N GLU A 489 17.52 13.58 -1.40
CA GLU A 489 18.81 13.07 -1.86
C GLU A 489 19.60 14.12 -2.68
N LYS A 490 18.91 15.00 -3.41
CA LYS A 490 19.51 16.15 -4.12
C LYS A 490 19.84 17.34 -3.21
N GLY A 491 19.42 17.32 -1.95
CA GLY A 491 19.57 18.45 -1.02
C GLY A 491 18.62 19.62 -1.27
N GLU A 492 17.57 19.43 -2.07
CA GLU A 492 16.56 20.45 -2.40
C GLU A 492 15.49 20.58 -1.29
N ALA A 493 15.35 19.58 -0.43
CA ALA A 493 14.41 19.58 0.67
C ALA A 493 14.99 18.93 1.94
N HIS A 494 14.59 19.43 3.11
CA HIS A 494 15.05 18.92 4.40
C HIS A 494 13.90 18.91 5.40
N TYR A 495 13.71 17.77 6.05
CA TYR A 495 12.67 17.50 7.05
C TYR A 495 13.28 16.71 8.22
N ASP A 496 12.64 16.80 9.39
CA ASP A 496 13.05 16.06 10.58
C ASP A 496 12.26 14.75 10.73
N ILE A 497 10.97 14.78 10.39
CA ILE A 497 10.08 13.63 10.40
C ILE A 497 9.16 13.63 9.18
N ILE A 498 8.93 12.45 8.61
CA ILE A 498 8.16 12.26 7.39
C ILE A 498 7.14 11.14 7.59
N GLU A 499 5.85 11.49 7.52
CA GLU A 499 4.75 10.52 7.47
C GLU A 499 4.54 10.06 6.02
N VAL A 500 4.64 8.75 5.77
CA VAL A 500 4.38 8.18 4.44
C VAL A 500 3.24 7.19 4.48
N MET A 501 2.17 7.51 3.74
CA MET A 501 1.02 6.65 3.53
C MET A 501 0.93 6.25 2.06
N ALA A 502 0.93 4.95 1.78
CA ALA A 502 0.84 4.47 0.39
C ALA A 502 -0.51 4.82 -0.28
N CYS A 503 -1.60 4.88 0.48
CA CYS A 503 -2.95 5.07 -0.06
C CYS A 503 -3.34 6.55 -0.05
N PRO A 504 -3.92 7.09 -1.15
CA PRO A 504 -4.37 8.48 -1.18
C PRO A 504 -5.44 8.77 -0.12
N GLY A 505 -5.14 9.70 0.78
CA GLY A 505 -5.96 10.07 1.94
C GLY A 505 -5.63 9.29 3.22
N GLY A 506 -4.64 8.41 3.21
CA GLY A 506 -4.31 7.52 4.33
C GLY A 506 -5.18 6.25 4.35
N CYS A 507 -5.31 5.64 5.51
CA CYS A 507 -6.00 4.36 5.68
C CYS A 507 -7.50 4.42 5.36
N ILE A 508 -8.16 5.58 5.45
CA ILE A 508 -9.56 5.77 4.97
C ILE A 508 -9.74 5.52 3.46
N GLY A 509 -8.65 5.59 2.70
CA GLY A 509 -8.59 5.28 1.26
C GLY A 509 -7.92 3.93 0.96
N GLY A 510 -7.72 3.10 1.98
CA GLY A 510 -7.14 1.78 1.84
C GLY A 510 -8.02 0.83 1.02
N ALA A 511 -7.39 -0.09 0.28
CA ALA A 511 -8.08 -0.99 -0.63
C ALA A 511 -8.99 -2.03 0.05
N GLY A 512 -8.85 -2.22 1.36
CA GLY A 512 -9.74 -3.08 2.15
C GLY A 512 -11.07 -2.43 2.50
N GLN A 513 -11.22 -1.11 2.27
CA GLN A 513 -12.46 -0.36 2.52
C GLN A 513 -13.49 -0.56 1.40
N PRO A 514 -14.78 -0.26 1.64
CA PRO A 514 -15.75 -0.08 0.57
C PRO A 514 -15.24 0.92 -0.49
N GLN A 515 -15.58 0.67 -1.75
CA GLN A 515 -15.03 1.36 -2.91
C GLN A 515 -15.35 2.87 -2.85
N SER A 516 -14.31 3.70 -2.64
CA SER A 516 -14.42 5.16 -2.54
C SER A 516 -13.72 5.89 -3.69
N CYS A 517 -13.38 5.15 -4.75
CA CYS A 517 -12.41 5.59 -5.73
C CYS A 517 -13.03 6.53 -6.77
N LYS A 518 -14.35 6.48 -6.99
CA LYS A 518 -15.05 7.32 -7.98
C LYS A 518 -15.51 8.67 -7.44
N ASP A 519 -15.58 8.80 -6.13
CA ASP A 519 -16.02 10.01 -5.45
C ASP A 519 -15.05 10.34 -4.30
N THR A 520 -14.26 11.40 -4.51
CA THR A 520 -13.29 11.88 -3.52
C THR A 520 -13.96 12.42 -2.25
N SER A 521 -15.25 12.78 -2.32
CA SER A 521 -16.02 13.24 -1.16
C SER A 521 -16.18 12.15 -0.09
N ILE A 522 -16.23 10.87 -0.49
CA ILE A 522 -16.32 9.73 0.43
C ILE A 522 -15.11 9.72 1.37
N LYS A 523 -13.90 9.83 0.80
CA LYS A 523 -12.65 9.88 1.59
C LYS A 523 -12.64 11.09 2.54
N LYS A 524 -13.11 12.24 2.06
CA LYS A 524 -13.21 13.47 2.86
C LYS A 524 -14.16 13.31 4.03
N ASN A 525 -15.30 12.67 3.81
CA ASN A 525 -16.30 12.44 4.84
C ASN A 525 -15.83 11.38 5.86
N ARG A 526 -15.18 10.30 5.42
CA ARG A 526 -14.52 9.33 6.32
C ARG A 526 -13.48 10.00 7.22
N SER A 527 -12.61 10.85 6.65
CA SER A 527 -11.60 11.62 7.41
C SER A 527 -12.25 12.55 8.43
N LYS A 528 -13.30 13.30 8.03
CA LYS A 528 -14.09 14.14 8.96
C LYS A 528 -14.70 13.33 10.10
N GLY A 529 -15.17 12.11 9.83
CA GLY A 529 -15.70 11.20 10.84
C GLY A 529 -14.69 10.87 11.94
N LEU A 530 -13.43 10.61 11.57
CA LEU A 530 -12.36 10.34 12.53
C LEU A 530 -12.02 11.58 13.38
N TYR A 531 -11.92 12.75 12.76
CA TYR A 531 -11.69 13.99 13.52
C TYR A 531 -12.88 14.39 14.40
N LYS A 532 -14.10 14.04 14.01
CA LYS A 532 -15.27 14.19 14.87
C LYS A 532 -15.16 13.27 16.09
N ALA A 533 -14.78 12.01 15.89
CA ALA A 533 -14.56 11.07 16.98
C ALA A 533 -13.42 11.49 17.93
N ASP A 534 -12.35 12.12 17.42
CA ASP A 534 -11.29 12.74 18.24
C ASP A 534 -11.86 13.79 19.19
N VAL A 535 -12.72 14.70 18.68
CA VAL A 535 -13.34 15.77 19.49
C VAL A 535 -14.34 15.23 20.52
N GLU A 536 -15.00 14.10 20.24
CA GLU A 536 -16.00 13.50 21.14
C GLU A 536 -15.37 12.69 22.29
N LEU A 537 -14.10 12.30 22.17
CA LEU A 537 -13.39 11.58 23.23
C LEU A 537 -12.93 12.52 24.36
N PRO A 538 -12.88 12.04 25.62
CA PRO A 538 -12.44 12.87 26.74
C PRO A 538 -10.92 13.07 26.80
N ILE A 539 -10.15 12.23 26.10
CA ILE A 539 -8.68 12.23 26.09
C ILE A 539 -8.22 12.37 24.65
N HIS A 540 -7.34 13.33 24.37
CA HIS A 540 -6.91 13.67 23.00
C HIS A 540 -5.43 13.40 22.73
N LYS A 541 -4.66 13.00 23.75
CA LYS A 541 -3.22 12.84 23.70
C LYS A 541 -2.84 11.43 24.16
N SER A 542 -2.01 10.74 23.38
CA SER A 542 -1.69 9.32 23.60
C SER A 542 -1.03 9.04 24.95
N HIS A 543 -0.16 9.93 25.43
CA HIS A 543 0.52 9.79 26.73
C HIS A 543 -0.40 9.96 27.94
N GLU A 544 -1.63 10.44 27.75
CA GLU A 544 -2.65 10.55 28.79
C GLU A 544 -3.56 9.32 28.89
N ASN A 545 -3.41 8.33 28.00
CA ASN A 545 -4.23 7.12 28.05
C ASN A 545 -3.90 6.30 29.32
N PRO A 546 -4.83 6.17 30.30
CA PRO A 546 -4.54 5.53 31.57
C PRO A 546 -4.25 4.03 31.43
N GLN A 547 -4.82 3.35 30.43
CA GLN A 547 -4.54 1.94 30.17
C GLN A 547 -3.16 1.74 29.56
N VAL A 548 -2.72 2.65 28.68
CA VAL A 548 -1.35 2.64 28.14
C VAL A 548 -0.35 2.92 29.25
N GLN A 549 -0.58 3.95 30.08
CA GLN A 549 0.28 4.26 31.22
C GLN A 549 0.42 3.06 32.19
N ASN A 550 -0.70 2.40 32.49
CA ASN A 550 -0.70 1.21 33.34
C ASN A 550 0.06 0.04 32.70
N LEU A 551 -0.06 -0.15 31.38
CA LEU A 551 0.69 -1.16 30.64
C LEU A 551 2.21 -0.91 30.75
N TYR A 552 2.65 0.33 30.56
CA TYR A 552 4.06 0.70 30.76
C TYR A 552 4.51 0.45 32.19
N LYS A 553 3.83 1.03 33.17
CA LYS A 553 4.19 0.91 34.59
C LYS A 553 4.28 -0.54 35.08
N LYS A 554 3.38 -1.41 34.61
CA LYS A 554 3.30 -2.81 35.07
C LYS A 554 4.22 -3.75 34.29
N TRP A 555 4.49 -3.49 33.00
CA TRP A 555 5.11 -4.50 32.12
C TRP A 555 6.21 -4.00 31.19
N LEU A 556 6.12 -2.78 30.68
CA LEU A 556 7.06 -2.27 29.67
C LEU A 556 8.08 -1.28 30.25
N GLU A 557 7.95 -0.93 31.53
CA GLU A 557 8.75 0.07 32.25
C GLU A 557 8.53 1.49 31.72
N SER A 558 9.21 1.85 30.64
CA SER A 558 9.13 3.16 29.97
C SER A 558 9.19 2.98 28.45
N PRO A 559 8.76 3.98 27.66
CA PRO A 559 9.04 4.01 26.23
C PRO A 559 10.54 3.85 25.97
N ASN A 560 10.88 3.10 24.93
CA ASN A 560 12.24 2.75 24.51
C ASN A 560 13.06 1.98 25.58
N SER A 561 12.42 1.39 26.60
CA SER A 561 13.08 0.45 27.51
C SER A 561 13.49 -0.82 26.77
N LYS A 562 14.33 -1.66 27.40
CA LYS A 562 14.73 -2.94 26.82
C LYS A 562 13.53 -3.85 26.53
N ILE A 563 12.55 -3.91 27.44
CA ILE A 563 11.35 -4.75 27.31
C ILE A 563 10.42 -4.18 26.23
N ALA A 564 10.23 -2.87 26.20
CA ALA A 564 9.45 -2.19 25.17
C ALA A 564 10.08 -2.42 23.79
N HIS A 565 11.39 -2.27 23.67
CA HIS A 565 12.12 -2.48 22.41
C HIS A 565 12.03 -3.93 21.91
N GLU A 566 12.07 -4.93 22.80
CA GLU A 566 11.90 -6.33 22.42
C GLU A 566 10.50 -6.63 21.87
N LEU A 567 9.45 -6.02 22.45
CA LEU A 567 8.07 -6.36 22.12
C LEU A 567 7.46 -5.48 21.04
N LEU A 568 7.81 -4.21 21.03
CA LEU A 568 7.16 -3.14 20.28
C LEU A 568 8.01 -2.60 19.14
N HIS A 569 9.28 -2.98 19.04
CA HIS A 569 10.14 -2.55 17.95
C HIS A 569 10.51 -3.71 17.02
N THR A 570 11.00 -3.36 15.84
CA THR A 570 11.41 -4.26 14.78
C THR A 570 12.49 -3.59 13.93
N HIS A 571 13.13 -4.39 13.08
CA HIS A 571 14.01 -3.91 12.04
C HIS A 571 13.59 -4.46 10.69
N TYR A 572 13.90 -3.71 9.65
CA TYR A 572 13.62 -4.09 8.27
C TYR A 572 14.92 -4.35 7.54
N LYS A 573 14.88 -5.30 6.61
CA LYS A 573 16.03 -5.70 5.81
C LYS A 573 15.76 -5.44 4.34
N SER A 574 16.83 -5.18 3.59
CA SER A 574 16.76 -5.05 2.14
C SER A 574 16.09 -6.30 1.54
N LYS A 575 15.10 -6.06 0.68
CA LYS A 575 14.51 -7.09 -0.19
C LYS A 575 14.99 -7.00 -1.62
N ARG A 576 15.87 -6.04 -1.92
CA ARG A 576 16.67 -6.16 -3.13
C ARG A 576 17.37 -7.52 -3.06
N ARG A 577 17.26 -8.29 -4.14
CA ARG A 577 18.00 -9.55 -4.29
C ARG A 577 19.51 -9.33 -4.12
N ILE A 578 19.98 -8.09 -4.24
CA ILE A 578 21.36 -7.64 -4.12
C ILE A 578 21.35 -6.28 -3.41
N SER A 579 21.77 -6.22 -2.14
CA SER A 579 22.39 -5.00 -1.60
C SER A 579 23.65 -4.78 -2.42
N GLY A 580 24.02 -3.56 -2.78
CA GLY A 580 25.26 -3.27 -3.51
C GLY A 580 26.55 -3.61 -2.74
N GLU A 581 26.49 -4.56 -1.82
CA GLU A 581 27.59 -5.13 -1.07
C GLU A 581 28.16 -6.30 -1.87
N ASN A 582 29.47 -6.23 -2.12
CA ASN A 582 30.21 -7.30 -2.78
C ASN A 582 30.13 -8.57 -1.91
N ILE A 583 29.82 -9.71 -2.52
CA ILE A 583 29.95 -11.00 -1.83
C ILE A 583 31.45 -11.36 -1.83
N GLU A 584 32.07 -11.33 -0.66
CA GLU A 584 33.46 -11.76 -0.47
C GLU A 584 33.53 -13.29 -0.42
N LEU A 585 34.30 -13.88 -1.34
CA LEU A 585 34.39 -15.33 -1.50
C LEU A 585 35.71 -15.93 -0.95
N THR A 586 36.64 -15.07 -0.53
CA THR A 586 37.94 -15.45 0.02
C THR A 586 38.14 -14.78 1.37
N SER A 587 38.17 -15.57 2.44
CA SER A 587 38.37 -15.12 3.82
C SER A 587 39.86 -15.07 4.15
N GLY A 588 40.41 -13.87 4.29
CA GLY A 588 41.73 -13.65 4.89
C GLY A 588 41.85 -12.21 5.36
N ASP A 589 42.29 -12.01 6.60
CA ASP A 589 42.59 -10.70 7.19
C ASP A 589 43.64 -9.97 6.32
N ILE A 590 43.53 -8.64 6.18
CA ILE A 590 44.43 -7.88 5.29
C ILE A 590 45.12 -6.72 6.02
N GLU A 591 46.42 -6.90 6.25
CA GLU A 591 47.44 -5.89 5.97
C GLU A 591 47.98 -6.08 4.53
N GLU A 592 48.12 -4.95 3.83
CA GLU A 592 48.80 -4.61 2.56
C GLU A 592 48.87 -5.59 1.33
N LYS A 593 48.34 -5.08 0.21
CA LYS A 593 48.49 -5.48 -1.22
C LYS A 593 47.94 -6.85 -1.66
N LYS A 594 46.61 -6.97 -1.77
CA LYS A 594 45.97 -7.97 -2.66
C LYS A 594 45.52 -7.34 -3.99
N SER A 595 45.65 -8.09 -5.09
CA SER A 595 45.03 -7.75 -6.39
C SER A 595 43.55 -8.10 -6.32
N GLU A 596 42.67 -7.17 -6.70
CA GLU A 596 41.22 -7.31 -6.59
C GLU A 596 40.58 -7.62 -7.95
N ILE A 597 39.70 -8.61 -7.98
CA ILE A 597 38.97 -9.01 -9.18
C ILE A 597 37.48 -9.02 -8.90
N ALA A 598 36.74 -8.20 -9.63
CA ALA A 598 35.29 -8.13 -9.55
C ALA A 598 34.64 -8.75 -10.80
N VAL A 599 33.87 -9.82 -10.64
CA VAL A 599 33.22 -10.52 -11.76
C VAL A 599 31.74 -10.14 -11.85
N CYS A 600 31.29 -9.69 -13.02
CA CYS A 600 29.89 -9.31 -13.25
C CYS A 600 28.96 -10.54 -13.27
N VAL A 601 28.02 -10.63 -12.33
CA VAL A 601 26.98 -11.68 -12.26
C VAL A 601 25.57 -11.15 -12.59
N GLY A 602 25.49 -9.98 -13.22
CA GLY A 602 24.24 -9.45 -13.75
C GLY A 602 23.59 -10.41 -14.74
N THR A 603 22.26 -10.35 -14.88
CA THR A 603 21.48 -11.31 -15.68
C THR A 603 22.09 -11.61 -17.05
N CYS A 604 22.56 -10.59 -17.77
CA CYS A 604 23.20 -10.76 -19.09
C CYS A 604 24.58 -11.45 -19.01
N CYS A 605 25.39 -11.16 -18.00
CA CYS A 605 26.68 -11.82 -17.81
C CYS A 605 26.52 -13.25 -17.28
N TYR A 606 25.55 -13.47 -16.39
CA TYR A 606 25.21 -14.79 -15.84
C TYR A 606 24.77 -15.76 -16.94
N ILE A 607 23.85 -15.32 -17.82
CA ILE A 607 23.41 -16.12 -18.98
C ILE A 607 24.58 -16.47 -19.92
N LYS A 608 25.62 -15.62 -19.96
CA LYS A 608 26.84 -15.84 -20.77
C LYS A 608 27.96 -16.54 -20.00
N GLY A 609 27.65 -17.22 -18.89
CA GLY A 609 28.60 -18.08 -18.19
C GLY A 609 29.54 -17.36 -17.23
N SER A 610 29.19 -16.16 -16.72
CA SER A 610 30.07 -15.45 -15.78
C SER A 610 30.25 -16.17 -14.43
N TYR A 611 29.32 -17.06 -14.06
CA TYR A 611 29.45 -17.93 -12.89
C TYR A 611 30.53 -19.01 -13.12
N ASP A 612 30.46 -19.72 -14.25
CA ASP A 612 31.44 -20.75 -14.59
C ASP A 612 32.85 -20.16 -14.80
N PHE A 613 32.92 -18.95 -15.38
CA PHE A 613 34.15 -18.18 -15.45
C PHE A 613 34.73 -17.92 -14.04
N MET A 614 33.87 -17.51 -13.10
CA MET A 614 34.27 -17.21 -11.73
C MET A 614 34.76 -18.47 -11.00
N GLU A 615 34.07 -19.60 -11.13
CA GLU A 615 34.52 -20.87 -10.55
C GLU A 615 35.87 -21.31 -11.12
N GLY A 616 36.04 -21.21 -12.44
CA GLY A 616 37.31 -21.51 -13.11
C GLY A 616 38.46 -20.61 -12.64
N LEU A 617 38.17 -19.34 -12.39
CA LEU A 617 39.13 -18.37 -11.86
C LEU A 617 39.53 -18.67 -10.41
N VAL A 618 38.54 -18.92 -9.55
CA VAL A 618 38.77 -19.28 -8.13
C VAL A 618 39.59 -20.57 -8.05
N LYS A 619 39.25 -21.59 -8.83
CA LYS A 619 40.00 -22.85 -8.86
C LYS A 619 41.47 -22.62 -9.21
N ARG A 620 41.78 -21.80 -10.22
CA ARG A 620 43.17 -21.48 -10.61
C ARG A 620 43.92 -20.71 -9.53
N ILE A 621 43.26 -19.81 -8.80
CA ILE A 621 43.84 -19.10 -7.66
C ILE A 621 44.23 -20.09 -6.56
N LYS A 622 43.37 -21.08 -6.28
CA LYS A 622 43.65 -22.16 -5.32
C LYS A 622 44.80 -23.04 -5.77
N ASP A 623 44.75 -23.52 -7.01
CA ASP A 623 45.77 -24.41 -7.57
C ASP A 623 47.18 -23.78 -7.57
N ASN A 624 47.27 -22.44 -7.55
CA ASN A 624 48.53 -21.67 -7.51
C ASN A 624 48.86 -21.06 -6.13
N ASN A 625 48.14 -21.43 -5.06
CA ASN A 625 48.35 -20.90 -3.70
C ASN A 625 48.31 -19.36 -3.61
N LEU A 626 47.40 -18.72 -4.35
CA LEU A 626 47.25 -17.26 -4.41
C LEU A 626 46.08 -16.72 -3.57
N GLU A 627 45.43 -17.55 -2.75
CA GLU A 627 44.27 -17.16 -1.93
C GLU A 627 44.57 -15.98 -0.99
N ASP A 628 45.81 -15.88 -0.52
CA ASP A 628 46.29 -14.78 0.33
C ASP A 628 46.72 -13.54 -0.45
N LYS A 629 46.69 -13.57 -1.78
CA LYS A 629 47.21 -12.50 -2.65
C LYS A 629 46.19 -11.93 -3.64
N VAL A 630 45.12 -12.67 -3.92
CA VAL A 630 44.08 -12.29 -4.88
C VAL A 630 42.72 -12.32 -4.22
N LYS A 631 41.99 -11.20 -4.28
CA LYS A 631 40.63 -11.08 -3.77
C LYS A 631 39.64 -11.18 -4.92
N VAL A 632 38.83 -12.24 -4.96
CA VAL A 632 37.75 -12.37 -5.94
C VAL A 632 36.42 -11.98 -5.31
N LYS A 633 35.70 -11.07 -5.96
CA LYS A 633 34.37 -10.64 -5.56
C LYS A 633 33.39 -10.72 -6.73
N ALA A 634 32.14 -11.01 -6.43
CA ALA A 634 31.06 -10.89 -7.41
C ALA A 634 30.48 -9.46 -7.36
N THR A 635 30.26 -8.87 -8.53
CA THR A 635 29.57 -7.57 -8.69
C THR A 635 28.44 -7.72 -9.69
N PHE A 636 27.39 -6.89 -9.65
CA PHE A 636 26.22 -7.14 -10.49
C PHE A 636 26.33 -6.57 -11.90
N CYS A 637 26.90 -5.39 -12.09
CA CYS A 637 26.90 -4.76 -13.41
C CYS A 637 28.02 -3.74 -13.55
N PHE A 638 28.71 -3.79 -14.69
CA PHE A 638 29.60 -2.73 -15.16
C PHE A 638 28.98 -1.91 -16.30
N GLU A 639 27.66 -2.05 -16.49
CA GLU A 639 26.89 -1.40 -17.56
C GLU A 639 27.38 -1.69 -18.99
N ASN A 640 28.13 -2.79 -19.17
CA ASN A 640 28.78 -3.16 -20.42
C ASN A 640 28.19 -4.43 -21.06
N CYS A 641 26.86 -4.55 -21.04
CA CYS A 641 26.13 -5.74 -21.51
C CYS A 641 26.42 -6.12 -22.98
N GLY A 642 26.86 -5.16 -23.82
CA GLY A 642 27.24 -5.41 -25.21
C GLY A 642 28.50 -6.27 -25.39
N LYS A 643 29.36 -6.35 -24.38
CA LYS A 643 30.61 -7.12 -24.40
C LYS A 643 30.76 -8.05 -23.19
N SER A 644 29.63 -8.56 -22.69
CA SER A 644 29.56 -9.48 -21.57
C SER A 644 30.07 -10.90 -21.91
N PRO A 645 30.61 -11.66 -20.92
CA PRO A 645 30.82 -11.27 -19.52
C PRO A 645 31.90 -10.21 -19.32
N THR A 646 31.73 -9.34 -18.33
CA THR A 646 32.67 -8.27 -18.01
C THR A 646 33.21 -8.48 -16.60
N ILE A 647 34.51 -8.29 -16.42
CA ILE A 647 35.17 -8.31 -15.11
C ILE A 647 35.96 -7.02 -14.93
N SER A 648 36.32 -6.70 -13.69
CA SER A 648 37.31 -5.68 -13.36
C SER A 648 38.49 -6.34 -12.65
N VAL A 649 39.72 -6.05 -13.09
CA VAL A 649 40.95 -6.44 -12.40
C VAL A 649 41.65 -5.16 -11.97
N ASP A 650 41.77 -4.92 -10.66
CA ASP A 650 42.35 -3.71 -10.07
C ASP A 650 41.80 -2.40 -10.65
N GLY A 651 40.51 -2.37 -11.00
CA GLY A 651 39.83 -1.22 -11.59
C GLY A 651 39.83 -1.19 -13.12
N GLU A 652 40.59 -2.04 -13.82
CA GLU A 652 40.58 -2.14 -15.28
C GLU A 652 39.49 -3.10 -15.77
N LEU A 653 38.62 -2.67 -16.68
CA LEU A 653 37.54 -3.50 -17.22
C LEU A 653 38.03 -4.43 -18.34
N VAL A 654 37.86 -5.73 -18.14
CA VAL A 654 38.13 -6.78 -19.13
C VAL A 654 36.80 -7.32 -19.65
N SER A 655 36.60 -7.25 -20.97
CA SER A 655 35.37 -7.67 -21.65
C SER A 655 35.51 -9.06 -22.29
N ASN A 656 34.39 -9.70 -22.61
CA ASN A 656 34.32 -11.07 -23.16
C ASN A 656 35.05 -12.11 -22.30
N ALA A 657 34.94 -11.98 -20.97
CA ALA A 657 35.49 -12.90 -19.98
C ALA A 657 34.63 -14.17 -19.88
N VAL A 658 34.57 -14.92 -20.98
CA VAL A 658 33.85 -16.21 -21.07
C VAL A 658 34.66 -17.34 -20.41
N PRO A 659 34.03 -18.43 -19.95
CA PRO A 659 34.69 -19.51 -19.22
C PRO A 659 35.95 -20.06 -19.90
N GLU A 660 35.96 -20.15 -21.23
CA GLU A 660 37.07 -20.66 -22.02
C GLU A 660 38.33 -19.78 -21.90
N LYS A 661 38.14 -18.48 -21.63
CA LYS A 661 39.21 -17.48 -21.49
C LYS A 661 39.69 -17.30 -20.05
N ALA A 662 39.15 -18.05 -19.09
CA ALA A 662 39.57 -17.95 -17.69
C ALA A 662 41.07 -18.22 -17.51
N GLY A 663 41.66 -19.13 -18.29
CA GLY A 663 43.11 -19.40 -18.28
C GLY A 663 43.93 -18.21 -18.81
N GLU A 664 43.60 -17.73 -20.01
CA GLU A 664 44.29 -16.59 -20.64
C GLU A 664 44.24 -15.33 -19.75
N ILE A 665 43.07 -15.06 -19.16
CA ILE A 665 42.87 -13.90 -18.29
C ILE A 665 43.65 -14.08 -16.97
N PHE A 666 43.66 -15.28 -16.39
CA PHE A 666 44.47 -15.58 -15.21
C PHE A 666 45.96 -15.36 -15.48
N GLU A 667 46.50 -15.90 -16.58
CA GLU A 667 47.93 -15.73 -16.90
C GLU A 667 48.29 -14.27 -17.15
N LYS A 668 47.48 -13.58 -17.96
CA LYS A 668 47.76 -12.21 -18.37
C LYS A 668 47.66 -11.21 -17.23
N TYR A 669 46.64 -11.33 -16.38
CA TYR A 669 46.30 -10.29 -15.40
C TYR A 669 46.65 -10.64 -13.95
N ILE A 670 46.90 -11.92 -13.65
CA ILE A 670 47.16 -12.43 -12.29
C ILE A 670 48.55 -13.06 -12.19
N ALA A 671 48.85 -14.09 -12.98
CA ALA A 671 50.15 -14.80 -12.91
C ALA A 671 51.33 -13.86 -13.18
N SER A 672 51.18 -12.98 -14.17
CA SER A 672 52.16 -11.94 -14.53
C SER A 672 52.51 -10.97 -13.38
N LYS A 673 51.59 -10.77 -12.40
CA LYS A 673 51.82 -9.89 -11.25
C LYS A 673 52.56 -10.57 -10.11
N PHE A 674 52.56 -11.89 -10.07
CA PHE A 674 53.12 -12.68 -8.97
C PHE A 674 54.33 -13.54 -9.38
N ASN A 675 54.88 -13.33 -10.59
CA ASN A 675 56.02 -14.07 -11.14
C ASN A 675 55.86 -15.60 -11.04
N LEU A 676 54.68 -16.09 -11.36
CA LEU A 676 54.45 -17.53 -11.54
C LEU A 676 54.94 -17.90 -12.94
N GLU A 677 56.05 -18.66 -13.03
CA GLU A 677 56.55 -19.25 -14.28
C GLU A 677 55.67 -20.41 -14.76
#